data_AF-A0A1Q3ES52-F1
#
_entry.id   AF-A0A1Q3ES52-F1
#
_cell.length_a   1.000
_cell.length_b   1.000
_cell.length_c   1.000
_cell.angle_alpha   90.00
_cell.angle_beta   90.00
_cell.angle_gamma   90.00
#
_symmetry.space_group_name_H-M   'P 1'
#
loop_
_entity.id
_entity.type
_entity.pdbx_description
1 polymer ?
#
loop_
_entity_poly.entity_id
_entity_poly.type
_entity_poly.pdbx_seq_one_letter_code
_entity_poly.pdbx_strand_id
1 'polypeptide(L)'
;MAEETASSALTDSTSTALEAPGKSTRVALPVPELSSDEEEDAEEQYEGEEGDFLQDWPDDTEDLELVHSRISSLDELRLARFASHLKRLCLRQNHISVLDAEVFQNLTKLEELDLYDNKIKDPGHALDHLSNLSVLDLSFNLIRTIPDSLSRLTSLTTIYFVQNRISTITGLDYLTSLRSLELGGNRIRKIENLDALVNLEELWLGKNKITKLENMSNLRKLKILSIQSNRITVIEGLQELTNLEELYLSHNGVKRLEGLEKNINLRTLDVGNNFISAIENVSHLIRLEELWMNGNQIPDLRALELQLGHISTLETLYLEGNPCQKNDASGYRRKIMLALKQLKQIDATLDEAEHVTAIISEWLELDAEEDGIRYDAEIALQQELAYASYLNIHTAILPPPRNRDHISSYARIVRACLSSAPYMNLAIRLPVYDTSILEPVVPLSPSSSPSSFRSSSAPSTPRLVVSGSADSLNRLSTTSAPLEAHIDAAWETWDLIKSICDYNIRLALALDLTPPLPNSPGVLSKWAAEAVRYIFLPSSTFIANAKGYPVLPKPTQTFIRDSMTHRPNIIISGASSGLHKRGGEDAYSQYVKHLERTSSVVQAAEKVGTVENFAQGYQDYLQAPLQPLMDNLQSITYQTFEQDPVKYRSYEEAIHKALLEWPKQDKIIICVAGAGRGPLVARSLSAIERSKRGNVCLYAIEKNPNAFVTLQNRQRTEWHHRVHLLFGDMRLIEIPENVDILVSELLGSFGDNELSPECLDGAMRFLKPHGISIPSSYTAHLAPLSSSKLYNEARAIKEEKSLETPYVVMFQAVNLLSGEGPGPSGLCGPQVQECWEFEHPRKNPVLNPQGLPPTNSHNTRSAKLRFHIPHAGVLHGLAGYFEAILYGNIGLSIHPHRKDQVSKDMLSWFPLFFPFKEPLYLPSNSELQISIWRLTNGRQVWYEWHAESFLGSSPPTFPATSGGQPLPPILMASPTIGVPIVVDALSLRPFKTCTMNSFIIIVAVTFIAPSVLALTVNTPSSLTTCEPTLLSWSGGTAPYYLSILPGGETTSAALKTFDTTNATEYTWTVDIAADTEITVELKDSTGTIAYSDEVDITAGSDTSCVSTSVSASATAGSTSADSSATTTSGSSTTSANSASGSTSSSTSAASASSSSNAASSLPANFGTAGFLGLIGVVLM
;
A
#
# COMPACT_ATOMS: atom_id res chain seq x y z
N MET A 1 44.76 -11.11 10.79
CA MET A 1 45.59 -11.93 9.88
C MET A 1 45.89 -13.18 10.67
N ALA A 2 45.36 -14.34 10.25
CA ALA A 2 44.94 -15.43 11.16
C ALA A 2 43.78 -14.94 12.09
N GLU A 3 42.61 -15.58 12.13
CA GLU A 3 42.25 -16.91 12.71
C GLU A 3 42.09 -16.81 14.24
N GLU A 4 41.08 -17.42 14.88
CA GLU A 4 40.15 -18.47 14.43
C GLU A 4 38.79 -18.37 15.18
N THR A 5 37.66 -18.56 14.49
CA THR A 5 36.32 -18.70 15.12
C THR A 5 35.55 -19.84 14.49
N ALA A 6 35.62 -21.03 15.10
CA ALA A 6 34.93 -22.23 14.62
C ALA A 6 33.75 -22.59 15.54
N SER A 7 32.53 -22.37 15.06
CA SER A 7 31.31 -22.91 15.66
C SER A 7 30.82 -24.09 14.81
N SER A 8 31.21 -25.31 15.19
CA SER A 8 30.82 -26.54 14.50
C SER A 8 29.64 -27.23 15.18
N ALA A 9 28.61 -27.56 14.42
CA ALA A 9 27.41 -28.21 14.93
C ALA A 9 27.62 -29.70 15.28
N LEU A 10 26.89 -30.16 16.31
CA LEU A 10 26.51 -31.55 16.57
C LEU A 10 25.02 -31.48 16.97
N THR A 11 24.04 -31.93 16.18
CA THR A 11 23.69 -33.33 15.83
C THR A 11 23.48 -34.22 17.06
N ASP A 12 22.22 -34.43 17.40
CA ASP A 12 21.76 -35.31 18.47
C ASP A 12 21.88 -36.79 18.09
N SER A 13 22.37 -37.65 19.01
CA SER A 13 22.01 -39.08 19.10
C SER A 13 22.63 -39.82 20.29
N THR A 14 21.76 -40.50 21.05
CA THR A 14 22.01 -41.75 21.82
C THR A 14 23.01 -41.77 23.01
N SER A 15 22.42 -41.84 24.22
CA SER A 15 22.62 -42.90 25.22
C SER A 15 24.01 -43.20 25.86
N THR A 16 24.00 -43.19 27.19
CA THR A 16 24.82 -44.01 28.13
C THR A 16 26.35 -43.87 28.17
N ALA A 17 26.85 -43.15 29.18
CA ALA A 17 27.83 -43.65 30.17
C ALA A 17 27.90 -42.72 31.40
N LEU A 18 28.21 -43.27 32.58
CA LEU A 18 28.64 -42.49 33.76
C LEU A 18 30.17 -42.43 33.76
N GLU A 19 30.74 -41.25 33.57
CA GLU A 19 32.18 -41.02 33.82
C GLU A 19 32.43 -40.64 35.29
N ALA A 20 33.62 -40.93 35.79
CA ALA A 20 34.02 -40.58 37.16
C ALA A 20 34.35 -39.08 37.27
N PRO A 21 33.98 -38.40 38.37
CA PRO A 21 34.10 -36.95 38.49
C PRO A 21 35.53 -36.44 38.46
N GLY A 22 35.74 -35.33 37.76
CA GLY A 22 37.03 -34.62 37.67
C GLY A 22 37.20 -33.57 38.77
N LYS A 23 38.36 -32.91 38.81
CA LYS A 23 38.72 -31.89 39.83
C LYS A 23 37.96 -30.56 39.74
N SER A 24 37.27 -30.33 38.63
CA SER A 24 36.32 -29.25 38.37
C SER A 24 35.10 -29.90 37.75
N THR A 25 33.90 -29.69 38.28
CA THR A 25 32.67 -30.21 37.68
C THR A 25 31.43 -29.42 38.10
N ARG A 26 30.45 -29.36 37.18
CA ARG A 26 29.12 -28.86 37.44
C ARG A 26 28.20 -29.98 37.94
N VAL A 27 27.65 -29.79 39.12
CA VAL A 27 26.73 -30.71 39.78
C VAL A 27 25.29 -30.35 39.37
N ALA A 28 24.56 -31.33 38.84
CA ALA A 28 23.12 -31.24 38.65
C ALA A 28 22.43 -32.03 39.77
N LEU A 29 21.70 -31.35 40.66
CA LEU A 29 20.84 -32.02 41.63
C LEU A 29 19.59 -32.59 40.93
N PRO A 30 19.03 -33.73 41.38
CA PRO A 30 17.81 -34.27 40.80
C PRO A 30 16.63 -33.30 40.94
N VAL A 31 16.08 -32.86 39.79
CA VAL A 31 14.82 -32.11 39.73
C VAL A 31 13.69 -33.11 39.45
N PRO A 32 12.54 -33.06 40.15
CA PRO A 32 11.39 -33.88 39.79
C PRO A 32 10.90 -33.55 38.37
N GLU A 33 10.53 -34.59 37.61
CA GLU A 33 9.88 -34.40 36.31
C GLU A 33 8.45 -33.85 36.52
N LEU A 34 8.31 -32.53 36.42
CA LEU A 34 7.02 -31.87 36.26
C LEU A 34 6.75 -31.69 34.75
N SER A 35 5.56 -32.11 34.31
CA SER A 35 5.10 -31.93 32.94
C SER A 35 4.92 -30.45 32.61
N SER A 36 5.40 -30.02 31.45
CA SER A 36 5.34 -28.62 31.02
C SER A 36 3.95 -28.21 30.53
N ASP A 37 3.08 -27.88 31.46
CA ASP A 37 1.98 -26.91 31.36
C ASP A 37 1.59 -26.51 32.80
N GLU A 38 1.11 -25.27 33.02
CA GLU A 38 0.81 -24.66 34.34
C GLU A 38 2.04 -24.28 35.22
N GLU A 39 2.76 -23.19 34.86
CA GLU A 39 3.56 -22.40 35.82
C GLU A 39 2.83 -21.08 36.20
N GLU A 40 1.99 -21.11 37.25
CA GLU A 40 1.75 -19.96 38.15
C GLU A 40 1.10 -20.43 39.48
N ASP A 41 1.45 -19.76 40.60
CA ASP A 41 0.88 -19.91 41.96
C ASP A 41 0.92 -21.30 42.67
N ALA A 42 2.12 -21.80 42.99
CA ALA A 42 2.34 -22.83 44.03
C ALA A 42 3.63 -22.62 44.87
N GLU A 43 3.56 -21.88 45.98
CA GLU A 43 4.63 -21.86 47.01
C GLU A 43 4.54 -23.09 47.95
N GLU A 44 4.79 -24.30 47.44
CA GLU A 44 4.89 -25.49 48.29
C GLU A 44 6.25 -25.57 49.01
N GLN A 45 6.22 -25.84 50.32
CA GLN A 45 7.42 -26.02 51.13
C GLN A 45 7.93 -27.46 50.98
N TYR A 46 9.12 -27.62 50.42
CA TYR A 46 9.83 -28.89 50.41
C TYR A 46 10.25 -29.26 51.85
N GLU A 47 9.57 -30.23 52.46
CA GLU A 47 10.16 -31.02 53.56
C GLU A 47 11.14 -32.02 52.92
N GLY A 48 12.43 -31.84 53.17
CA GLY A 48 13.48 -32.61 52.48
C GLY A 48 13.63 -34.05 52.98
N GLU A 49 13.95 -34.96 52.06
CA GLU A 49 14.63 -36.21 52.44
C GLU A 49 16.08 -35.88 52.83
N GLU A 50 16.55 -36.35 53.99
CA GLU A 50 17.89 -36.06 54.54
C GLU A 50 19.02 -36.76 53.74
N GLY A 51 19.28 -36.29 52.51
CA GLY A 51 20.35 -36.76 51.63
C GLY A 51 21.60 -35.87 51.66
N ASP A 52 22.79 -36.48 51.67
CA ASP A 52 24.04 -35.77 51.38
C ASP A 52 24.15 -35.60 49.85
N PHE A 53 23.58 -34.50 49.34
CA PHE A 53 23.49 -34.20 47.90
C PHE A 53 24.84 -34.24 47.16
N LEU A 54 25.95 -34.15 47.89
CA LEU A 54 27.28 -34.18 47.30
C LEU A 54 28.06 -35.47 47.60
N GLN A 55 27.47 -36.52 48.16
CA GLN A 55 28.21 -37.69 48.68
C GLN A 55 29.20 -38.33 47.68
N ASP A 56 28.88 -38.34 46.39
CA ASP A 56 29.71 -38.97 45.34
C ASP A 56 30.93 -38.13 44.88
N TRP A 57 31.07 -36.87 45.33
CA TRP A 57 32.13 -35.96 44.89
C TRP A 57 33.41 -36.06 45.75
N PRO A 58 34.64 -36.03 45.17
CA PRO A 58 35.90 -36.12 45.93
C PRO A 58 36.19 -34.95 46.89
N ASP A 59 36.83 -35.21 48.03
CA ASP A 59 37.29 -34.18 48.98
C ASP A 59 38.44 -33.28 48.44
N ASP A 60 39.00 -33.61 47.27
CA ASP A 60 40.04 -32.84 46.57
C ASP A 60 39.56 -32.11 45.30
N THR A 61 38.26 -31.94 45.16
CA THR A 61 37.64 -31.00 44.19
C THR A 61 38.09 -29.56 44.47
N GLU A 62 38.49 -28.85 43.41
CA GLU A 62 39.00 -27.48 43.47
C GLU A 62 37.97 -26.44 42.97
N ASP A 63 36.95 -26.89 42.24
CA ASP A 63 35.92 -26.06 41.60
C ASP A 63 34.56 -26.78 41.59
N LEU A 64 33.53 -26.13 42.15
CA LEU A 64 32.20 -26.69 42.39
C LEU A 64 31.12 -25.74 41.86
N GLU A 65 30.42 -26.14 40.79
CA GLU A 65 29.25 -25.38 40.27
C GLU A 65 27.93 -26.08 40.60
N LEU A 66 27.04 -25.37 41.31
CA LEU A 66 25.71 -25.79 41.73
C LEU A 66 24.68 -24.77 41.21
N VAL A 67 24.44 -24.82 39.90
CA VAL A 67 23.59 -23.85 39.18
C VAL A 67 22.14 -24.32 39.13
N HIS A 68 21.17 -23.43 39.37
CA HIS A 68 19.73 -23.71 39.29
C HIS A 68 19.28 -24.94 40.11
N SER A 69 19.90 -25.15 41.26
CA SER A 69 19.73 -26.35 42.09
C SER A 69 18.70 -26.17 43.22
N ARG A 70 17.92 -25.08 43.21
CA ARG A 70 16.87 -24.71 44.19
C ARG A 70 17.35 -24.61 45.66
N ILE A 71 18.66 -24.60 45.89
CA ILE A 71 19.31 -24.68 47.22
C ILE A 71 18.83 -23.54 48.12
N SER A 72 18.39 -23.85 49.35
CA SER A 72 17.89 -22.86 50.32
C SER A 72 18.74 -22.76 51.60
N SER A 73 19.30 -23.88 52.10
CA SER A 73 20.37 -23.94 53.10
C SER A 73 21.67 -24.46 52.48
N LEU A 74 22.81 -24.15 53.10
CA LEU A 74 24.15 -24.63 52.71
C LEU A 74 24.64 -25.81 53.56
N ASP A 75 23.97 -26.12 54.67
CA ASP A 75 24.38 -27.16 55.62
C ASP A 75 24.36 -28.56 54.99
N GLU A 76 23.32 -28.81 54.19
CA GLU A 76 23.06 -30.05 53.45
C GLU A 76 24.17 -30.35 52.41
N LEU A 77 24.86 -29.33 51.92
CA LEU A 77 25.99 -29.46 51.00
C LEU A 77 27.31 -29.84 51.69
N ARG A 78 27.39 -29.73 53.03
CA ARG A 78 28.55 -30.11 53.86
C ARG A 78 29.90 -29.57 53.34
N LEU A 79 29.91 -28.35 52.81
CA LEU A 79 31.03 -27.74 52.07
C LEU A 79 32.38 -27.74 52.81
N ALA A 80 32.36 -27.83 54.15
CA ALA A 80 33.54 -27.92 54.99
C ALA A 80 34.51 -29.07 54.62
N ARG A 81 34.06 -30.15 53.95
CA ARG A 81 34.94 -31.24 53.50
C ARG A 81 35.89 -30.81 52.37
N PHE A 82 35.43 -29.98 51.44
CA PHE A 82 36.24 -29.44 50.34
C PHE A 82 37.17 -28.30 50.77
N ALA A 83 37.05 -27.79 52.00
CA ALA A 83 37.74 -26.58 52.50
C ALA A 83 39.27 -26.58 52.34
N SER A 84 39.88 -27.76 52.20
CA SER A 84 41.32 -27.91 51.99
C SER A 84 41.78 -27.77 50.53
N HIS A 85 40.86 -27.73 49.55
CA HIS A 85 41.17 -27.67 48.11
C HIS A 85 40.32 -26.68 47.30
N LEU A 86 39.08 -26.40 47.72
CA LEU A 86 38.14 -25.54 46.99
C LEU A 86 38.66 -24.11 46.79
N LYS A 87 38.76 -23.69 45.53
CA LYS A 87 39.11 -22.34 45.07
C LYS A 87 37.93 -21.60 44.48
N ARG A 88 37.03 -22.30 43.79
CA ARG A 88 35.90 -21.72 43.07
C ARG A 88 34.60 -22.37 43.52
N LEU A 89 33.63 -21.53 43.90
CA LEU A 89 32.31 -21.96 44.34
C LEU A 89 31.26 -21.13 43.61
N CYS A 90 30.48 -21.79 42.75
CA CYS A 90 29.38 -21.18 42.02
C CYS A 90 28.05 -21.75 42.53
N LEU A 91 27.19 -20.88 43.07
CA LEU A 91 25.89 -21.18 43.68
C LEU A 91 24.78 -20.38 42.98
N ARG A 92 24.92 -20.19 41.67
CA ARG A 92 24.11 -19.34 40.80
C ARG A 92 22.66 -19.83 40.63
N GLN A 93 21.69 -18.92 40.62
CA GLN A 93 20.25 -19.21 40.41
C GLN A 93 19.63 -20.14 41.47
N ASN A 94 19.94 -19.92 42.75
CA ASN A 94 19.40 -20.70 43.86
C ASN A 94 18.43 -19.86 44.73
N HIS A 95 18.12 -20.34 45.93
CA HIS A 95 17.17 -19.71 46.86
C HIS A 95 17.83 -19.30 48.19
N ILE A 96 19.16 -19.27 48.22
CA ILE A 96 19.98 -18.95 49.39
C ILE A 96 19.62 -17.55 49.88
N SER A 97 19.21 -17.43 51.14
CA SER A 97 18.77 -16.14 51.72
C SER A 97 19.63 -15.63 52.89
N VAL A 98 20.48 -16.51 53.43
CA VAL A 98 21.45 -16.29 54.50
C VAL A 98 22.70 -17.09 54.14
N LEU A 99 23.89 -16.58 54.46
CA LEU A 99 25.15 -17.34 54.41
C LEU A 99 25.59 -17.63 55.85
N ASP A 100 25.84 -18.89 56.19
CA ASP A 100 26.35 -19.24 57.52
C ASP A 100 27.87 -19.02 57.61
N ALA A 101 28.29 -18.24 58.59
CA ALA A 101 29.71 -17.99 58.84
C ALA A 101 30.47 -19.24 59.28
N GLU A 102 29.82 -20.22 59.93
CA GLU A 102 30.48 -21.46 60.35
C GLU A 102 30.85 -22.37 59.15
N VAL A 103 30.15 -22.24 58.03
CA VAL A 103 30.49 -22.89 56.75
C VAL A 103 31.67 -22.18 56.09
N PHE A 104 31.55 -20.87 55.84
CA PHE A 104 32.56 -20.12 55.06
C PHE A 104 33.87 -19.86 55.80
N GLN A 105 33.92 -19.83 57.14
CA GLN A 105 35.17 -19.65 57.91
C GLN A 105 36.26 -20.67 57.56
N ASN A 106 35.86 -21.86 57.09
CA ASN A 106 36.77 -22.94 56.73
C ASN A 106 37.32 -22.80 55.31
N LEU A 107 36.59 -22.16 54.39
CA LEU A 107 36.89 -22.06 52.95
C LEU A 107 38.00 -21.04 52.63
N THR A 108 39.04 -20.99 53.46
CA THR A 108 40.13 -19.99 53.39
C THR A 108 40.96 -20.01 52.10
N LYS A 109 40.82 -21.02 51.24
CA LYS A 109 41.45 -21.11 49.92
C LYS A 109 40.60 -20.55 48.77
N LEU A 110 39.39 -20.06 49.04
CA LEU A 110 38.50 -19.58 47.99
C LEU A 110 39.08 -18.33 47.30
N GLU A 111 39.22 -18.42 45.97
CA GLU A 111 39.72 -17.39 45.05
C GLU A 111 38.55 -16.76 44.26
N GLU A 112 37.47 -17.50 43.99
CA GLU A 112 36.25 -17.05 43.31
C GLU A 112 34.96 -17.52 44.01
N LEU A 113 33.97 -16.61 44.14
CA LEU A 113 32.65 -16.90 44.69
C LEU A 113 31.54 -16.26 43.84
N ASP A 114 30.72 -17.08 43.18
CA ASP A 114 29.52 -16.67 42.44
C ASP A 114 28.26 -17.04 43.23
N LEU A 115 27.48 -16.03 43.62
CA LEU A 115 26.19 -16.12 44.31
C LEU A 115 25.07 -15.41 43.52
N TYR A 116 25.25 -15.19 42.21
CA TYR A 116 24.31 -14.53 41.30
C TYR A 116 22.91 -15.15 41.36
N ASP A 117 21.88 -14.31 41.36
CA ASP A 117 20.46 -14.70 41.35
C ASP A 117 20.09 -15.60 42.53
N ASN A 118 19.99 -14.95 43.69
CA ASN A 118 19.69 -15.57 44.98
C ASN A 118 18.84 -14.60 45.84
N LYS A 119 18.50 -15.01 47.06
CA LYS A 119 17.60 -14.28 47.98
C LYS A 119 18.37 -13.57 49.11
N ILE A 120 19.69 -13.39 48.98
CA ILE A 120 20.59 -12.85 50.02
C ILE A 120 20.30 -11.39 50.29
N LYS A 121 20.09 -11.03 51.56
CA LYS A 121 19.82 -9.65 52.01
C LYS A 121 21.07 -8.96 52.57
N ASP A 122 21.97 -9.75 53.14
CA ASP A 122 23.25 -9.40 53.76
C ASP A 122 24.05 -10.71 53.90
N PRO A 123 25.30 -10.81 53.43
CA PRO A 123 26.16 -11.97 53.67
C PRO A 123 26.78 -11.98 55.09
N GLY A 124 26.65 -10.88 55.85
CA GLY A 124 27.13 -10.78 57.22
C GLY A 124 28.61 -11.10 57.38
N HIS A 125 28.91 -11.96 58.35
CA HIS A 125 30.27 -12.39 58.70
C HIS A 125 30.80 -13.55 57.85
N ALA A 126 30.03 -14.13 56.93
CA ALA A 126 30.49 -15.27 56.13
C ALA A 126 31.75 -14.96 55.30
N LEU A 127 31.90 -13.71 54.84
CA LEU A 127 33.03 -13.27 54.05
C LEU A 127 34.28 -12.89 54.87
N ASP A 128 34.19 -12.80 56.21
CA ASP A 128 35.23 -12.21 57.08
C ASP A 128 36.61 -12.90 57.03
N HIS A 129 36.66 -14.15 56.54
CA HIS A 129 37.86 -15.00 56.52
C HIS A 129 38.38 -15.36 55.12
N LEU A 130 37.71 -14.92 54.05
CA LEU A 130 38.03 -15.31 52.66
C LEU A 130 39.16 -14.45 52.05
N SER A 131 40.27 -14.24 52.76
CA SER A 131 41.29 -13.23 52.41
C SER A 131 41.99 -13.43 51.05
N ASN A 132 41.85 -14.60 50.42
CA ASN A 132 42.39 -14.90 49.10
C ASN A 132 41.43 -14.60 47.93
N LEU A 133 40.18 -14.21 48.25
CA LEU A 133 39.14 -13.97 47.26
C LEU A 133 39.52 -12.82 46.31
N SER A 134 39.48 -13.09 45.01
CA SER A 134 39.84 -12.17 43.92
C SER A 134 38.63 -11.72 43.11
N VAL A 135 37.63 -12.60 42.97
CA VAL A 135 36.36 -12.37 42.28
C VAL A 135 35.18 -12.70 43.19
N LEU A 136 34.20 -11.79 43.26
CA LEU A 136 32.96 -11.96 44.02
C LEU A 136 31.76 -11.47 43.20
N ASP A 137 30.82 -12.37 42.87
CA ASP A 137 29.52 -12.00 42.30
C ASP A 137 28.41 -12.17 43.34
N LEU A 138 27.76 -11.05 43.69
CA LEU A 138 26.59 -10.94 44.57
C LEU A 138 25.40 -10.31 43.83
N SER A 139 25.36 -10.42 42.49
CA SER A 139 24.34 -9.81 41.64
C SER A 139 22.99 -10.51 41.74
N PHE A 140 21.91 -9.85 41.30
CA PHE A 140 20.52 -10.34 41.32
C PHE A 140 20.12 -10.84 42.72
N ASN A 141 20.43 -10.05 43.75
CA ASN A 141 20.14 -10.35 45.14
C ASN A 141 19.33 -9.21 45.81
N LEU A 142 19.12 -9.30 47.12
CA LEU A 142 18.28 -8.37 47.89
C LEU A 142 19.09 -7.35 48.72
N ILE A 143 20.40 -7.24 48.47
CA ILE A 143 21.37 -6.49 49.26
C ILE A 143 21.07 -4.99 49.26
N ARG A 144 21.06 -4.35 50.43
CA ARG A 144 20.67 -2.93 50.61
C ARG A 144 21.85 -1.98 50.85
N THR A 145 22.99 -2.51 51.25
CA THR A 145 24.22 -1.81 51.62
C THR A 145 25.38 -2.72 51.23
N ILE A 146 26.50 -2.15 50.78
CA ILE A 146 27.72 -2.93 50.54
C ILE A 146 28.18 -3.52 51.90
N PRO A 147 28.54 -4.80 52.00
CA PRO A 147 28.87 -5.44 53.28
C PRO A 147 30.17 -4.90 53.88
N ASP A 148 30.16 -4.57 55.17
CA ASP A 148 31.36 -4.09 55.89
C ASP A 148 32.48 -5.15 55.92
N SER A 149 32.14 -6.44 55.78
CA SER A 149 33.09 -7.56 55.69
C SER A 149 34.02 -7.47 54.48
N LEU A 150 33.63 -6.77 53.40
CA LEU A 150 34.53 -6.50 52.26
C LEU A 150 35.79 -5.73 52.64
N SER A 151 35.75 -4.91 53.71
CA SER A 151 36.91 -4.13 54.16
C SER A 151 38.16 -4.96 54.49
N ARG A 152 38.00 -6.28 54.67
CA ARG A 152 39.09 -7.24 54.95
C ARG A 152 39.60 -7.97 53.71
N LEU A 153 38.88 -7.89 52.59
CA LEU A 153 39.14 -8.64 51.35
C LEU A 153 40.05 -7.88 50.39
N THR A 154 41.23 -7.49 50.88
CA THR A 154 42.20 -6.64 50.15
C THR A 154 42.75 -7.25 48.85
N SER A 155 42.46 -8.52 48.59
CA SER A 155 42.86 -9.27 47.39
C SER A 155 41.88 -9.12 46.21
N LEU A 156 40.67 -8.59 46.45
CA LEU A 156 39.65 -8.45 45.41
C LEU A 156 40.11 -7.55 44.26
N THR A 157 40.00 -8.09 43.04
CA THR A 157 40.24 -7.37 41.77
C THR A 157 38.94 -7.05 41.03
N THR A 158 37.89 -7.87 41.22
CA THR A 158 36.62 -7.77 40.51
C THR A 158 35.45 -8.03 41.46
N ILE A 159 34.45 -7.14 41.47
CA ILE A 159 33.25 -7.28 42.32
C ILE A 159 31.99 -6.94 41.52
N TYR A 160 31.00 -7.82 41.56
CA TYR A 160 29.69 -7.62 40.94
C TYR A 160 28.57 -7.52 41.99
N PHE A 161 27.77 -6.45 41.89
CA PHE A 161 26.58 -6.16 42.70
C PHE A 161 25.36 -5.83 41.83
N VAL A 162 25.32 -6.30 40.58
CA VAL A 162 24.30 -5.91 39.60
C VAL A 162 22.90 -6.27 40.10
N GLN A 163 21.86 -5.47 39.81
CA GLN A 163 20.46 -5.75 40.14
C GLN A 163 20.21 -6.03 41.64
N ASN A 164 20.76 -5.20 42.51
CA ASN A 164 20.53 -5.22 43.95
C ASN A 164 19.67 -4.02 44.43
N ARG A 165 19.67 -3.73 45.73
CA ARG A 165 18.88 -2.67 46.36
C ARG A 165 19.77 -1.60 47.03
N ILE A 166 21.06 -1.56 46.69
CA ILE A 166 22.08 -0.68 47.28
C ILE A 166 21.77 0.79 47.01
N SER A 167 21.76 1.62 48.04
CA SER A 167 21.43 3.06 47.96
C SER A 167 22.62 4.00 48.09
N THR A 168 23.72 3.52 48.67
CA THR A 168 24.93 4.27 49.03
C THR A 168 26.15 3.38 48.83
N ILE A 169 27.25 3.94 48.35
CA ILE A 169 28.53 3.25 48.20
C ILE A 169 29.31 3.43 49.50
N THR A 170 29.74 2.35 50.14
CA THR A 170 30.43 2.33 51.45
C THR A 170 31.33 1.10 51.55
N GLY A 171 32.32 1.10 52.44
CA GLY A 171 33.10 -0.10 52.80
C GLY A 171 34.17 -0.52 51.78
N LEU A 172 34.34 0.22 50.70
CA LEU A 172 35.34 -0.05 49.64
C LEU A 172 36.72 0.59 49.93
N ASP A 173 36.84 1.38 51.01
CA ASP A 173 37.98 2.26 51.30
C ASP A 173 39.34 1.56 51.46
N TYR A 174 39.34 0.24 51.64
CA TYR A 174 40.55 -0.59 51.79
C TYR A 174 40.88 -1.43 50.53
N LEU A 175 40.01 -1.43 49.52
CA LEU A 175 40.11 -2.29 48.33
C LEU A 175 41.02 -1.68 47.25
N THR A 176 42.23 -1.28 47.63
CA THR A 176 43.20 -0.63 46.73
C THR A 176 43.65 -1.51 45.55
N SER A 177 43.38 -2.82 45.58
CA SER A 177 43.69 -3.78 44.51
C SER A 177 42.63 -3.83 43.39
N LEU A 178 41.46 -3.24 43.61
CA LEU A 178 40.29 -3.37 42.74
C LEU A 178 40.52 -2.75 41.36
N ARG A 179 40.10 -3.47 40.31
CA ARG A 179 40.21 -3.06 38.89
C ARG A 179 38.85 -2.88 38.23
N SER A 180 37.88 -3.75 38.52
CA SER A 180 36.52 -3.65 37.99
C SER A 180 35.48 -3.71 39.11
N LEU A 181 34.49 -2.82 39.02
CA LEU A 181 33.41 -2.66 40.00
C LEU A 181 32.07 -2.48 39.30
N GLU A 182 31.19 -3.47 39.43
CA GLU A 182 29.83 -3.41 38.90
C GLU A 182 28.79 -3.17 39.99
N LEU A 183 28.06 -2.07 39.84
CA LEU A 183 27.00 -1.58 40.73
C LEU A 183 25.70 -1.33 39.94
N GLY A 184 25.56 -1.92 38.75
CA GLY A 184 24.41 -1.74 37.86
C GLY A 184 23.06 -2.12 38.49
N GLY A 185 21.94 -1.52 38.06
CA GLY A 185 20.59 -1.92 38.48
C GLY A 185 20.26 -1.65 39.96
N ASN A 186 20.95 -0.71 40.60
CA ASN A 186 20.80 -0.42 42.03
C ASN A 186 19.95 0.85 42.29
N ARG A 187 20.05 1.41 43.49
CA ARG A 187 19.27 2.57 43.97
C ARG A 187 20.16 3.77 44.31
N ILE A 188 21.42 3.75 43.88
CA ILE A 188 22.46 4.74 44.17
C ILE A 188 22.06 6.10 43.58
N ARG A 189 22.27 7.17 44.35
CA ARG A 189 21.92 8.56 43.96
C ARG A 189 23.12 9.47 43.72
N LYS A 190 24.28 9.10 44.25
CA LYS A 190 25.52 9.89 44.27
C LYS A 190 26.70 8.93 44.17
N ILE A 191 27.72 9.34 43.43
CA ILE A 191 29.01 8.65 43.40
C ILE A 191 29.81 9.17 44.58
N GLU A 192 30.30 8.29 45.46
CA GLU A 192 31.03 8.65 46.67
C GLU A 192 31.83 7.45 47.20
N ASN A 193 32.80 7.69 48.08
CA ASN A 193 33.61 6.67 48.74
C ASN A 193 34.36 5.74 47.75
N LEU A 194 34.81 6.29 46.62
CA LEU A 194 35.66 5.61 45.63
C LEU A 194 37.13 6.11 45.64
N ASP A 195 37.47 7.11 46.45
CA ASP A 195 38.77 7.81 46.38
C ASP A 195 40.00 6.93 46.63
N ALA A 196 39.84 5.82 47.35
CA ALA A 196 40.90 4.84 47.59
C ALA A 196 41.19 3.92 46.39
N LEU A 197 40.27 3.82 45.42
CA LEU A 197 40.31 2.86 44.31
C LEU A 197 41.20 3.35 43.15
N VAL A 198 42.41 3.82 43.48
CA VAL A 198 43.38 4.43 42.53
C VAL A 198 43.90 3.47 41.44
N ASN A 199 43.53 2.19 41.51
CA ASN A 199 43.85 1.15 40.53
C ASN A 199 42.65 0.74 39.65
N LEU A 200 41.46 1.33 39.84
CA LEU A 200 40.26 0.99 39.08
C LEU A 200 40.43 1.34 37.60
N GLU A 201 40.12 0.37 36.74
CA GLU A 201 40.17 0.47 35.27
C GLU A 201 38.76 0.47 34.66
N GLU A 202 37.77 -0.09 35.35
CA GLU A 202 36.37 -0.23 34.91
C GLU A 202 35.38 0.12 36.03
N LEU A 203 34.32 0.87 35.70
CA LEU A 203 33.28 1.25 36.64
C LEU A 203 31.89 1.23 35.98
N TRP A 204 31.01 0.34 36.45
CA TRP A 204 29.68 0.12 35.88
C TRP A 204 28.59 0.52 36.88
N LEU A 205 27.95 1.66 36.63
CA LEU A 205 26.95 2.34 37.47
C LEU A 205 25.56 2.43 36.79
N GLY A 206 25.33 1.63 35.74
CA GLY A 206 24.10 1.66 34.94
C GLY A 206 22.81 1.43 35.73
N LYS A 207 21.66 1.84 35.18
CA LYS A 207 20.30 1.59 35.75
C LYS A 207 20.17 2.00 37.23
N ASN A 208 20.73 3.16 37.60
CA ASN A 208 20.70 3.71 38.97
C ASN A 208 19.85 5.00 39.03
N LYS A 209 20.08 5.86 40.03
CA LYS A 209 19.36 7.13 40.24
C LYS A 209 20.32 8.31 40.37
N ILE A 210 21.53 8.19 39.81
CA ILE A 210 22.62 9.17 39.91
C ILE A 210 22.28 10.40 39.07
N THR A 211 22.43 11.60 39.65
CA THR A 211 22.12 12.87 38.98
C THR A 211 23.34 13.68 38.55
N LYS A 212 24.54 13.29 38.98
CA LYS A 212 25.80 14.03 38.74
C LYS A 212 26.98 13.08 38.59
N LEU A 213 27.96 13.51 37.79
CA LEU A 213 29.28 12.89 37.66
C LEU A 213 30.24 13.64 38.60
N GLU A 214 30.50 13.08 39.77
CA GLU A 214 31.32 13.71 40.82
C GLU A 214 32.12 12.66 41.61
N ASN A 215 33.12 13.10 42.38
CA ASN A 215 33.92 12.26 43.30
C ASN A 215 34.66 11.07 42.62
N MET A 216 35.13 11.27 41.37
CA MET A 216 35.92 10.30 40.60
C MET A 216 37.35 10.78 40.28
N SER A 217 37.78 11.95 40.76
CA SER A 217 39.04 12.62 40.35
C SER A 217 40.33 11.85 40.70
N ASN A 218 40.25 10.86 41.58
CA ASN A 218 41.35 9.97 41.95
C ASN A 218 41.44 8.69 41.08
N LEU A 219 40.41 8.37 40.28
CA LEU A 219 40.33 7.16 39.45
C LEU A 219 41.12 7.30 38.13
N ARG A 220 42.38 7.75 38.22
CA ARG A 220 43.20 8.16 37.06
C ARG A 220 43.58 7.04 36.09
N LYS A 221 43.29 5.78 36.42
CA LYS A 221 43.48 4.61 35.55
C LYS A 221 42.20 4.14 34.85
N LEU A 222 41.06 4.78 35.11
CA LEU A 222 39.77 4.37 34.55
C LEU A 222 39.78 4.50 33.02
N LYS A 223 39.50 3.39 32.35
CA LYS A 223 39.36 3.25 30.90
C LYS A 223 37.89 3.21 30.48
N ILE A 224 37.08 2.44 31.22
CA ILE A 224 35.66 2.22 30.92
C ILE A 224 34.80 2.83 32.03
N LEU A 225 33.92 3.77 31.66
CA LEU A 225 32.89 4.31 32.54
C LEU A 225 31.50 4.07 31.94
N SER A 226 30.72 3.23 32.58
CA SER A 226 29.38 2.85 32.12
C SER A 226 28.33 3.34 33.11
N ILE A 227 27.46 4.27 32.72
CA ILE A 227 26.50 4.93 33.61
C ILE A 227 25.16 5.24 32.90
N GLN A 228 24.82 4.40 31.94
CA GLN A 228 23.55 4.43 31.20
C GLN A 228 22.31 4.28 32.13
N SER A 229 21.14 4.73 31.69
CA SER A 229 19.87 4.60 32.43
C SER A 229 19.92 5.24 33.83
N ASN A 230 20.42 6.48 33.90
CA ASN A 230 20.54 7.28 35.12
C ASN A 230 19.75 8.60 34.97
N ARG A 231 20.14 9.67 35.68
CA ARG A 231 19.44 10.97 35.73
C ARG A 231 20.41 12.15 35.51
N ILE A 232 21.52 11.90 34.82
CA ILE A 232 22.56 12.88 34.53
C ILE A 232 22.06 13.83 33.44
N THR A 233 22.20 15.14 33.62
CA THR A 233 21.73 16.16 32.66
C THR A 233 22.84 16.99 32.03
N VAL A 234 24.05 16.91 32.58
CA VAL A 234 25.27 17.63 32.19
C VAL A 234 26.44 16.66 32.32
N ILE A 235 27.36 16.68 31.38
CA ILE A 235 28.62 15.93 31.47
C ILE A 235 29.63 16.82 32.22
N GLU A 236 29.94 16.46 33.47
CA GLU A 236 30.89 17.17 34.33
C GLU A 236 31.82 16.17 35.06
N GLY A 237 32.83 16.64 35.81
CA GLY A 237 33.67 15.81 36.67
C GLY A 237 34.68 14.85 36.00
N LEU A 238 34.67 14.70 34.67
CA LEU A 238 35.54 13.76 33.93
C LEU A 238 36.96 14.28 33.64
N GLN A 239 37.30 15.50 34.04
CA GLN A 239 38.50 16.22 33.56
C GLN A 239 39.84 15.55 33.95
N GLU A 240 39.88 14.83 35.08
CA GLU A 240 41.07 14.12 35.56
C GLU A 240 41.18 12.68 35.01
N LEU A 241 40.14 12.18 34.33
CA LEU A 241 40.05 10.83 33.75
C LEU A 241 40.68 10.79 32.36
N THR A 242 41.95 11.22 32.26
CA THR A 242 42.64 11.39 30.97
C THR A 242 42.91 10.09 30.21
N ASN A 243 42.77 8.94 30.88
CA ASN A 243 42.98 7.60 30.31
C ASN A 243 41.66 6.90 29.93
N LEU A 244 40.53 7.61 29.96
CA LEU A 244 39.24 7.07 29.56
C LEU A 244 39.22 6.75 28.06
N GLU A 245 38.92 5.51 27.71
CA GLU A 245 38.84 4.96 26.35
C GLU A 245 37.39 4.70 25.93
N GLU A 246 36.48 4.44 26.89
CA GLU A 246 35.06 4.14 26.64
C GLU A 246 34.15 4.86 27.65
N LEU A 247 33.06 5.45 27.15
CA LEU A 247 32.07 6.17 27.97
C LEU A 247 30.63 5.88 27.50
N TYR A 248 29.86 5.21 28.35
CA TYR A 248 28.45 4.88 28.10
C TYR A 248 27.51 5.72 28.97
N LEU A 249 26.80 6.64 28.33
CA LEU A 249 25.88 7.63 28.94
C LEU A 249 24.44 7.48 28.43
N SER A 250 24.09 6.43 27.70
CA SER A 250 22.75 6.27 27.12
C SER A 250 21.60 6.31 28.13
N HIS A 251 20.38 6.66 27.69
CA HIS A 251 19.19 6.75 28.55
C HIS A 251 19.39 7.66 29.78
N ASN A 252 19.95 8.84 29.57
CA ASN A 252 20.08 9.89 30.59
C ASN A 252 19.28 11.14 30.14
N GLY A 253 19.50 12.27 30.81
CA GLY A 253 18.87 13.56 30.48
C GLY A 253 19.83 14.58 29.86
N VAL A 254 20.97 14.15 29.29
CA VAL A 254 22.03 15.02 28.76
C VAL A 254 21.52 15.83 27.58
N LYS A 255 21.83 17.12 27.55
CA LYS A 255 21.33 18.07 26.52
C LYS A 255 22.39 18.57 25.53
N ARG A 256 23.66 18.46 25.89
CA ARG A 256 24.81 18.96 25.11
C ARG A 256 26.00 18.04 25.34
N LEU A 257 26.93 18.06 24.39
CA LEU A 257 28.26 17.49 24.56
C LEU A 257 29.17 18.61 25.09
N GLU A 258 29.67 18.45 26.31
CA GLU A 258 30.51 19.40 27.03
C GLU A 258 31.32 18.63 28.10
N GLY A 259 32.38 19.20 28.67
CA GLY A 259 33.14 18.56 29.77
C GLY A 259 34.08 17.41 29.35
N LEU A 260 34.15 17.10 28.06
CA LEU A 260 34.98 16.03 27.48
C LEU A 260 36.35 16.52 26.96
N GLU A 261 36.75 17.77 27.26
CA GLU A 261 37.90 18.45 26.63
C GLU A 261 39.27 17.87 27.05
N LYS A 262 39.29 16.90 27.97
CA LYS A 262 40.49 16.20 28.46
C LYS A 262 40.52 14.71 28.11
N ASN A 263 39.40 14.14 27.70
CA ASN A 263 39.23 12.70 27.48
C ASN A 263 39.59 12.33 26.02
N ILE A 264 40.75 12.83 25.56
CA ILE A 264 41.24 12.71 24.16
C ILE A 264 41.59 11.28 23.73
N ASN A 265 41.44 10.31 24.63
CA ASN A 265 41.69 8.88 24.40
C ASN A 265 40.41 8.07 24.14
N LEU A 266 39.22 8.70 24.21
CA LEU A 266 37.96 8.04 23.89
C LEU A 266 37.95 7.46 22.47
N ARG A 267 37.72 6.14 22.40
CA ARG A 267 37.33 5.38 21.22
C ARG A 267 35.82 5.30 21.07
N THR A 268 35.13 4.97 22.16
CA THR A 268 33.69 4.71 22.16
C THR A 268 32.98 5.74 23.01
N LEU A 269 32.09 6.50 22.38
CA LEU A 269 31.21 7.45 23.06
C LEU A 269 29.75 7.11 22.77
N ASP A 270 29.08 6.51 23.75
CA ASP A 270 27.64 6.29 23.72
C ASP A 270 26.92 7.39 24.51
N VAL A 271 26.05 8.11 23.81
CA VAL A 271 25.11 9.10 24.37
C VAL A 271 23.68 8.85 23.86
N GLY A 272 23.35 7.61 23.49
CA GLY A 272 22.05 7.23 22.92
C GLY A 272 20.86 7.55 23.84
N ASN A 273 19.68 7.79 23.28
CA ASN A 273 18.44 8.05 24.04
C ASN A 273 18.60 9.16 25.11
N ASN A 274 19.17 10.30 24.72
CA ASN A 274 19.31 11.51 25.52
C ASN A 274 18.53 12.69 24.87
N PHE A 275 18.78 13.93 25.29
CA PHE A 275 18.13 15.14 24.77
C PHE A 275 19.10 16.06 24.00
N ILE A 276 20.13 15.49 23.36
CA ILE A 276 21.14 16.26 22.62
C ILE A 276 20.53 16.81 21.33
N SER A 277 20.56 18.14 21.16
CA SER A 277 19.92 18.85 20.04
C SER A 277 20.86 19.23 18.89
N ALA A 278 22.16 18.97 19.02
CA ALA A 278 23.16 19.26 17.98
C ALA A 278 24.39 18.35 18.12
N ILE A 279 25.06 18.08 17.00
CA ILE A 279 26.41 17.52 17.00
C ILE A 279 27.38 18.70 17.17
N GLU A 280 28.05 18.78 18.32
CA GLU A 280 28.99 19.84 18.68
C GLU A 280 30.05 19.31 19.66
N ASN A 281 31.15 20.04 19.83
CA ASN A 281 32.19 19.78 20.85
C ASN A 281 32.76 18.35 20.88
N VAL A 282 32.87 17.69 19.71
CA VAL A 282 33.51 16.36 19.57
C VAL A 282 34.74 16.37 18.65
N SER A 283 35.00 17.49 17.97
CA SER A 283 36.11 17.63 17.01
C SER A 283 37.51 17.42 17.61
N HIS A 284 37.68 17.49 18.93
CA HIS A 284 38.94 17.18 19.62
C HIS A 284 39.13 15.70 19.97
N LEU A 285 38.10 14.86 19.81
CA LEU A 285 38.15 13.41 20.06
C LEU A 285 38.77 12.67 18.87
N ILE A 286 40.02 13.01 18.54
CA ILE A 286 40.75 12.52 17.36
C ILE A 286 41.12 11.02 17.39
N ARG A 287 40.65 10.28 18.39
CA ARG A 287 40.81 8.83 18.58
C ARG A 287 39.47 8.09 18.58
N LEU A 288 38.36 8.80 18.35
CA LEU A 288 37.03 8.20 18.36
C LEU A 288 36.89 7.22 17.19
N GLU A 289 36.54 5.99 17.51
CA GLU A 289 36.35 4.85 16.61
C GLU A 289 34.84 4.57 16.45
N GLU A 290 34.06 4.75 17.52
CA GLU A 290 32.59 4.63 17.54
C GLU A 290 31.89 5.81 18.24
N LEU A 291 30.80 6.29 17.63
CA LEU A 291 29.95 7.34 18.18
C LEU A 291 28.47 6.96 18.11
N TRP A 292 27.85 6.72 19.27
CA TRP A 292 26.42 6.34 19.35
C TRP A 292 25.60 7.55 19.83
N MET A 293 24.82 8.14 18.94
CA MET A 293 23.96 9.31 19.20
C MET A 293 22.49 9.04 18.86
N ASN A 294 22.09 7.77 18.75
CA ASN A 294 20.71 7.39 18.44
C ASN A 294 19.69 7.92 19.47
N GLY A 295 18.42 8.02 19.09
CA GLY A 295 17.32 8.42 19.99
C GLY A 295 17.41 9.83 20.60
N ASN A 296 18.20 10.74 20.01
CA ASN A 296 18.39 12.12 20.48
C ASN A 296 17.48 13.12 19.72
N GLN A 297 17.74 14.43 19.86
CA GLN A 297 16.94 15.53 19.33
C GLN A 297 17.60 16.28 18.15
N ILE A 298 18.54 15.65 17.44
CA ILE A 298 19.32 16.29 16.36
C ILE A 298 18.39 16.61 15.16
N PRO A 299 18.22 17.88 14.75
CA PRO A 299 17.23 18.28 13.75
C PRO A 299 17.68 18.04 12.31
N ASP A 300 18.97 18.24 12.03
CA ASP A 300 19.58 18.15 10.70
C ASP A 300 21.07 17.76 10.79
N LEU A 301 21.71 17.49 9.65
CA LEU A 301 23.09 17.03 9.55
C LEU A 301 24.11 18.16 9.27
N ARG A 302 23.77 19.45 9.40
CA ARG A 302 24.63 20.58 8.97
C ARG A 302 25.98 20.64 9.69
N ALA A 303 26.04 20.19 10.95
CA ALA A 303 27.27 20.19 11.74
C ALA A 303 28.16 18.94 11.53
N LEU A 304 27.66 17.94 10.80
CA LEU A 304 28.26 16.60 10.73
C LEU A 304 29.69 16.62 10.17
N GLU A 305 29.88 17.19 8.97
CA GLU A 305 31.20 17.30 8.31
C GLU A 305 32.17 18.17 9.14
N LEU A 306 31.68 19.24 9.76
CA LEU A 306 32.48 20.19 10.55
C LEU A 306 32.99 19.60 11.87
N GLN A 307 32.25 18.65 12.47
CA GLN A 307 32.61 18.06 13.75
C GLN A 307 33.36 16.72 13.62
N LEU A 308 33.03 15.91 12.60
CA LEU A 308 33.51 14.53 12.47
C LEU A 308 34.35 14.29 11.20
N GLY A 309 34.31 15.17 10.20
CA GLY A 309 34.91 14.95 8.87
C GLY A 309 36.45 14.79 8.87
N HIS A 310 37.14 15.32 9.88
CA HIS A 310 38.59 15.17 10.07
C HIS A 310 38.99 14.02 11.01
N ILE A 311 38.04 13.33 11.65
CA ILE A 311 38.32 12.22 12.57
C ILE A 311 38.48 10.95 11.73
N SER A 312 39.71 10.69 11.29
CA SER A 312 40.03 9.56 10.39
C SER A 312 39.96 8.18 11.04
N THR A 313 39.79 8.11 12.37
CA THR A 313 39.59 6.88 13.14
C THR A 313 38.13 6.45 13.22
N LEU A 314 37.17 7.33 12.94
CA LEU A 314 35.74 7.07 13.16
C LEU A 314 35.22 6.08 12.13
N GLU A 315 34.91 4.86 12.57
CA GLU A 315 34.44 3.77 11.70
C GLU A 315 32.92 3.59 11.78
N THR A 316 32.32 3.86 12.94
CA THR A 316 30.90 3.57 13.21
C THR A 316 30.16 4.77 13.79
N LEU A 317 28.98 5.09 13.22
CA LEU A 317 28.12 6.19 13.67
C LEU A 317 26.65 5.77 13.74
N TYR A 318 26.04 5.83 14.92
CA TYR A 318 24.59 5.63 15.09
C TYR A 318 23.90 6.99 15.28
N LEU A 319 22.93 7.31 14.42
CA LEU A 319 22.10 8.52 14.46
C LEU A 319 20.59 8.21 14.30
N GLU A 320 20.20 6.94 14.19
CA GLU A 320 18.81 6.47 14.14
C GLU A 320 17.92 7.06 15.24
N GLY A 321 16.61 7.11 15.00
CA GLY A 321 15.62 7.64 15.93
C GLY A 321 15.62 9.17 16.09
N ASN A 322 16.69 9.88 15.69
CA ASN A 322 16.73 11.34 15.67
C ASN A 322 15.77 11.94 14.62
N PRO A 323 15.33 13.20 14.81
CA PRO A 323 14.62 13.95 13.78
C PRO A 323 15.36 14.01 12.43
N CYS A 324 16.69 14.11 12.42
CA CYS A 324 17.50 14.15 11.19
C CYS A 324 17.38 12.87 10.32
N GLN A 325 17.03 11.72 10.91
CA GLN A 325 16.67 10.50 10.18
C GLN A 325 15.20 10.56 9.75
N LYS A 326 14.30 10.83 10.71
CA LYS A 326 12.83 10.79 10.51
C LYS A 326 12.32 11.79 9.47
N ASN A 327 12.97 12.96 9.36
CA ASN A 327 12.60 14.02 8.42
C ASN A 327 13.08 13.77 6.97
N ASP A 328 13.96 12.79 6.74
CA ASP A 328 14.69 12.62 5.48
C ASP A 328 15.11 11.16 5.24
N ALA A 329 14.24 10.20 5.55
CA ALA A 329 14.59 8.77 5.63
C ALA A 329 15.31 8.21 4.38
N SER A 330 14.97 8.69 3.18
CA SER A 330 15.60 8.29 1.91
C SER A 330 16.87 9.08 1.54
N GLY A 331 17.08 10.27 2.09
CA GLY A 331 18.26 11.11 1.86
C GLY A 331 19.35 10.94 2.93
N TYR A 332 18.96 10.55 4.13
CA TYR A 332 19.77 10.55 5.36
C TYR A 332 21.08 9.75 5.25
N ARG A 333 21.05 8.44 4.95
CA ARG A 333 22.27 7.60 4.84
C ARG A 333 23.23 8.15 3.79
N ARG A 334 22.70 8.51 2.62
CA ARG A 334 23.47 9.11 1.51
C ARG A 334 24.14 10.43 1.90
N LYS A 335 23.48 11.29 2.68
CA LYS A 335 24.05 12.55 3.16
C LYS A 335 25.17 12.32 4.17
N ILE A 336 25.04 11.32 5.06
CA ILE A 336 26.12 10.90 5.96
C ILE A 336 27.33 10.39 5.14
N MET A 337 27.13 9.45 4.21
CA MET A 337 28.21 8.88 3.37
C MET A 337 28.94 9.92 2.51
N LEU A 338 28.26 10.99 2.07
CA LEU A 338 28.88 12.08 1.31
C LEU A 338 29.74 13.00 2.17
N ALA A 339 29.39 13.18 3.45
CA ALA A 339 30.11 14.01 4.41
C ALA A 339 31.26 13.25 5.11
N LEU A 340 31.00 12.01 5.54
CA LEU A 340 31.88 11.18 6.37
C LEU A 340 32.29 9.91 5.61
N LYS A 341 33.27 10.07 4.72
CA LYS A 341 33.73 9.02 3.78
C LYS A 341 34.61 7.95 4.44
N GLN A 342 34.95 8.10 5.72
CA GLN A 342 35.72 7.14 6.50
C GLN A 342 34.86 6.07 7.18
N LEU A 343 33.54 6.28 7.30
CA LEU A 343 32.65 5.36 7.99
C LEU A 343 32.55 4.02 7.25
N LYS A 344 32.62 2.93 8.01
CA LYS A 344 32.33 1.57 7.59
C LYS A 344 30.88 1.20 7.87
N GLN A 345 30.31 1.71 8.97
CA GLN A 345 28.95 1.41 9.42
C GLN A 345 28.19 2.68 9.81
N ILE A 346 26.92 2.73 9.40
CA ILE A 346 25.94 3.74 9.81
C ILE A 346 24.73 3.00 10.39
N ASP A 347 24.34 3.36 11.62
CA ASP A 347 23.28 2.70 12.38
C ASP A 347 23.48 1.16 12.51
N ALA A 348 22.46 0.44 12.98
CA ALA A 348 22.52 -1.01 13.19
C ALA A 348 22.47 -1.86 11.89
N THR A 349 22.56 -1.25 10.70
CA THR A 349 22.35 -1.94 9.42
C THR A 349 23.59 -1.93 8.52
N LEU A 350 24.18 -3.13 8.37
CA LEU A 350 25.15 -3.46 7.32
C LEU A 350 24.36 -3.94 6.09
N ASP A 351 23.98 -3.00 5.23
CA ASP A 351 23.03 -3.24 4.13
C ASP A 351 23.75 -3.69 2.85
N GLU A 352 24.32 -4.91 2.88
CA GLU A 352 25.16 -5.45 1.80
C GLU A 352 24.44 -5.58 0.44
N ALA A 353 23.12 -5.45 0.42
CA ALA A 353 22.27 -5.69 -0.74
C ALA A 353 21.57 -4.45 -1.33
N GLU A 354 21.91 -3.21 -0.91
CA GLU A 354 21.23 -1.96 -1.32
C GLU A 354 21.08 -1.80 -2.86
N HIS A 355 21.92 -2.47 -3.66
CA HIS A 355 21.91 -2.41 -5.13
C HIS A 355 21.69 -3.79 -5.79
N VAL A 356 21.21 -4.79 -5.05
CA VAL A 356 20.93 -6.15 -5.54
C VAL A 356 19.44 -6.31 -5.86
N THR A 357 19.13 -6.99 -6.96
CA THR A 357 17.79 -7.49 -7.28
C THR A 357 17.87 -9.00 -7.38
N ALA A 358 17.05 -9.74 -6.64
CA ALA A 358 17.08 -11.20 -6.70
C ALA A 358 16.44 -11.68 -8.02
N ILE A 359 17.09 -12.65 -8.66
CA ILE A 359 16.49 -13.47 -9.72
C ILE A 359 16.39 -14.87 -9.14
N ILE A 360 15.16 -15.36 -9.05
CA ILE A 360 14.81 -16.66 -8.48
C ILE A 360 15.26 -17.79 -9.41
N SER A 361 15.59 -18.95 -8.83
CA SER A 361 16.10 -20.11 -9.55
C SER A 361 15.25 -20.53 -10.76
N GLU A 362 15.89 -20.54 -11.94
CA GLU A 362 15.33 -20.99 -13.23
C GLU A 362 15.05 -22.51 -13.29
N TRP A 363 15.16 -23.26 -12.19
CA TRP A 363 14.76 -24.68 -12.12
C TRP A 363 13.41 -24.89 -11.41
N LEU A 364 12.82 -23.85 -10.80
CA LEU A 364 11.56 -23.97 -10.06
C LEU A 364 10.36 -24.05 -11.02
N GLU A 365 9.67 -25.19 -11.04
CA GLU A 365 8.52 -25.47 -11.89
C GLU A 365 7.22 -25.46 -11.07
N LEU A 366 6.76 -24.25 -10.71
CA LEU A 366 5.55 -24.00 -9.91
C LEU A 366 4.25 -24.48 -10.61
N ASP A 367 4.34 -24.79 -11.90
CA ASP A 367 3.31 -25.29 -12.81
C ASP A 367 3.68 -26.66 -13.44
N ALA A 368 4.60 -27.43 -12.86
CA ALA A 368 4.83 -28.82 -13.28
C ALA A 368 3.53 -29.66 -13.23
N GLU A 369 3.40 -30.64 -14.13
CA GLU A 369 2.24 -31.55 -14.14
C GLU A 369 2.18 -32.41 -12.87
N GLU A 370 3.34 -32.85 -12.36
CA GLU A 370 3.46 -33.66 -11.16
C GLU A 370 3.39 -32.81 -9.86
N ASP A 371 2.44 -33.15 -9.00
CA ASP A 371 2.18 -32.47 -7.72
C ASP A 371 3.40 -32.39 -6.80
N GLY A 372 4.24 -33.45 -6.78
CA GLY A 372 5.46 -33.48 -5.98
C GLY A 372 6.48 -32.42 -6.42
N ILE A 373 6.68 -32.25 -7.73
CA ILE A 373 7.59 -31.23 -8.28
C ILE A 373 7.09 -29.82 -7.93
N ARG A 374 5.77 -29.57 -8.03
CA ARG A 374 5.19 -28.28 -7.62
C ARG A 374 5.37 -28.00 -6.12
N TYR A 375 5.25 -29.03 -5.28
CA TYR A 375 5.41 -28.93 -3.83
C TYR A 375 6.87 -28.64 -3.42
N ASP A 376 7.82 -29.39 -3.98
CA ASP A 376 9.26 -29.16 -3.74
C ASP A 376 9.69 -27.77 -4.26
N ALA A 377 9.15 -27.33 -5.40
CA ALA A 377 9.40 -26.00 -5.94
C ALA A 377 8.74 -24.87 -5.12
N GLU A 378 7.58 -25.11 -4.51
CA GLU A 378 6.94 -24.16 -3.57
C GLU A 378 7.77 -24.00 -2.28
N ILE A 379 8.32 -25.10 -1.74
CA ILE A 379 9.23 -25.06 -0.57
C ILE A 379 10.53 -24.31 -0.94
N ALA A 380 11.17 -24.66 -2.05
CA ALA A 380 12.41 -24.02 -2.48
C ALA A 380 12.22 -22.52 -2.80
N LEU A 381 11.08 -22.13 -3.38
CA LEU A 381 10.72 -20.73 -3.57
C LEU A 381 10.59 -19.99 -2.24
N GLN A 382 9.89 -20.56 -1.27
CA GLN A 382 9.75 -19.95 0.06
C GLN A 382 11.12 -19.79 0.75
N GLN A 383 12.03 -20.74 0.57
CA GLN A 383 13.41 -20.65 1.07
C GLN A 383 14.21 -19.52 0.39
N GLU A 384 14.16 -19.41 -0.94
CA GLU A 384 14.85 -18.32 -1.67
C GLU A 384 14.28 -16.94 -1.33
N LEU A 385 12.96 -16.82 -1.15
CA LEU A 385 12.31 -15.57 -0.74
C LEU A 385 12.61 -15.22 0.72
N ALA A 386 12.68 -16.20 1.63
CA ALA A 386 13.11 -15.97 3.01
C ALA A 386 14.57 -15.49 3.06
N TYR A 387 15.46 -16.09 2.27
CA TYR A 387 16.86 -15.67 2.18
C TYR A 387 17.02 -14.28 1.54
N ALA A 388 16.25 -13.96 0.49
CA ALA A 388 16.20 -12.62 -0.08
C ALA A 388 15.71 -11.58 0.96
N SER A 389 14.71 -11.91 1.78
CA SER A 389 14.24 -11.04 2.85
C SER A 389 15.24 -10.89 4.01
N TYR A 390 16.01 -11.94 4.34
CA TYR A 390 17.12 -11.86 5.29
C TYR A 390 18.22 -10.90 4.80
N LEU A 391 18.52 -10.95 3.49
CA LEU A 391 19.43 -10.00 2.83
C LEU A 391 18.81 -8.62 2.56
N ASN A 392 17.65 -8.28 3.12
CA ASN A 392 16.96 -6.98 2.89
C ASN A 392 16.66 -6.68 1.40
N ILE A 393 16.58 -7.70 0.54
CA ILE A 393 16.29 -7.52 -0.89
C ILE A 393 14.80 -7.23 -1.09
N HIS A 394 14.49 -6.01 -1.52
CA HIS A 394 13.12 -5.51 -1.63
C HIS A 394 12.34 -6.03 -2.86
N THR A 395 12.98 -6.73 -3.80
CA THR A 395 12.32 -7.26 -5.01
C THR A 395 12.99 -8.54 -5.52
N ALA A 396 12.16 -9.55 -5.78
CA ALA A 396 12.56 -10.80 -6.43
C ALA A 396 11.86 -10.96 -7.80
N ILE A 397 12.61 -11.42 -8.79
CA ILE A 397 12.10 -11.72 -10.14
C ILE A 397 11.91 -13.23 -10.27
N LEU A 398 10.67 -13.65 -10.48
CA LEU A 398 10.27 -15.06 -10.62
C LEU A 398 10.52 -15.58 -12.05
N PRO A 399 10.85 -16.87 -12.22
CA PRO A 399 10.98 -17.51 -13.54
C PRO A 399 9.63 -17.54 -14.28
N PRO A 400 9.63 -17.56 -15.63
CA PRO A 400 8.39 -17.62 -16.40
C PRO A 400 7.65 -18.95 -16.18
N PRO A 401 6.31 -18.95 -16.14
CA PRO A 401 5.53 -20.18 -16.24
C PRO A 401 5.80 -20.91 -17.56
N ARG A 402 5.76 -22.23 -17.51
CA ARG A 402 6.10 -23.18 -18.58
C ARG A 402 4.89 -23.95 -19.09
N ASN A 403 3.96 -24.30 -18.21
CA ASN A 403 2.76 -25.07 -18.52
C ASN A 403 1.50 -24.25 -18.24
N ARG A 404 0.89 -23.76 -19.33
CA ARG A 404 -0.30 -22.92 -19.28
C ARG A 404 -1.53 -23.63 -18.70
N ASP A 405 -1.62 -24.96 -18.79
CA ASP A 405 -2.76 -25.71 -18.26
C ASP A 405 -2.72 -25.80 -16.71
N HIS A 406 -1.51 -25.69 -16.12
CA HIS A 406 -1.29 -25.73 -14.67
C HIS A 406 -1.02 -24.34 -14.05
N ILE A 407 -1.21 -23.25 -14.83
CA ILE A 407 -0.94 -21.86 -14.44
C ILE A 407 -1.63 -21.41 -13.14
N SER A 408 -2.80 -21.97 -12.82
CA SER A 408 -3.51 -21.71 -11.56
C SER A 408 -2.72 -22.17 -10.33
N SER A 409 -1.87 -23.20 -10.45
CA SER A 409 -0.96 -23.63 -9.39
C SER A 409 0.16 -22.61 -9.17
N TYR A 410 0.82 -22.16 -10.24
CA TYR A 410 1.82 -21.08 -10.20
C TYR A 410 1.23 -19.84 -9.53
N ALA A 411 0.02 -19.42 -9.94
CA ALA A 411 -0.64 -18.25 -9.39
C ALA A 411 -1.05 -18.41 -7.91
N ARG A 412 -1.50 -19.61 -7.48
CA ARG A 412 -1.73 -19.94 -6.06
C ARG A 412 -0.44 -19.78 -5.25
N ILE A 413 0.68 -20.33 -5.74
CA ILE A 413 1.98 -20.29 -5.05
C ILE A 413 2.48 -18.85 -4.94
N VAL A 414 2.36 -18.04 -6.00
CA VAL A 414 2.69 -16.61 -5.96
C VAL A 414 1.81 -15.85 -4.98
N ARG A 415 0.49 -16.12 -4.92
CA ARG A 415 -0.42 -15.54 -3.92
C ARG A 415 -0.01 -15.92 -2.48
N ALA A 416 0.38 -17.17 -2.24
CA ALA A 416 0.89 -17.60 -0.94
C ALA A 416 2.19 -16.86 -0.57
N CYS A 417 3.13 -16.73 -1.51
CA CYS A 417 4.39 -16.00 -1.32
C CYS A 417 4.19 -14.49 -1.09
N LEU A 418 3.23 -13.86 -1.77
CA LEU A 418 2.83 -12.47 -1.51
C LEU A 418 2.30 -12.30 -0.08
N SER A 419 1.59 -13.30 0.45
CA SER A 419 1.09 -13.28 1.83
C SER A 419 2.19 -13.52 2.87
N SER A 420 3.11 -14.45 2.64
CA SER A 420 4.17 -14.81 3.60
C SER A 420 5.35 -13.83 3.62
N ALA A 421 5.64 -13.12 2.51
CA ALA A 421 6.66 -12.09 2.43
C ALA A 421 6.03 -10.68 2.28
N PRO A 422 5.50 -10.06 3.37
CA PRO A 422 4.67 -8.86 3.29
C PRO A 422 5.40 -7.60 2.79
N TYR A 423 6.72 -7.52 2.91
CA TYR A 423 7.52 -6.34 2.54
C TYR A 423 8.16 -6.43 1.15
N MET A 424 8.24 -7.63 0.56
CA MET A 424 8.91 -7.84 -0.72
C MET A 424 7.94 -7.65 -1.91
N ASN A 425 8.48 -7.14 -3.02
CA ASN A 425 7.79 -7.06 -4.30
C ASN A 425 8.16 -8.31 -5.13
N LEU A 426 7.19 -8.90 -5.83
CA LEU A 426 7.44 -10.02 -6.75
C LEU A 426 7.20 -9.55 -8.18
N ALA A 427 8.16 -9.78 -9.08
CA ALA A 427 8.02 -9.47 -10.49
C ALA A 427 8.06 -10.76 -11.32
N ILE A 428 6.99 -11.06 -12.05
CA ILE A 428 6.95 -12.27 -12.90
C ILE A 428 7.61 -11.96 -14.24
N ARG A 429 8.60 -12.77 -14.62
CA ARG A 429 9.19 -12.73 -15.97
C ARG A 429 8.23 -13.35 -16.97
N LEU A 430 7.86 -12.61 -18.04
CA LEU A 430 7.02 -13.14 -19.13
C LEU A 430 7.45 -12.59 -20.49
N PRO A 431 7.44 -13.40 -21.56
CA PRO A 431 7.67 -12.91 -22.92
C PRO A 431 6.49 -12.07 -23.42
N VAL A 432 6.73 -11.21 -24.41
CA VAL A 432 5.70 -10.32 -24.99
C VAL A 432 4.55 -11.08 -25.66
N TYR A 433 4.82 -12.27 -26.18
CA TYR A 433 3.90 -13.19 -26.85
C TYR A 433 4.48 -14.62 -26.74
N ASP A 434 3.69 -15.65 -27.04
CA ASP A 434 4.14 -17.05 -26.95
C ASP A 434 5.24 -17.39 -27.98
N THR A 435 6.36 -17.93 -27.50
CA THR A 435 7.48 -18.39 -28.33
C THR A 435 7.19 -19.66 -29.13
N SER A 436 6.16 -20.44 -28.80
CA SER A 436 5.77 -21.66 -29.54
C SER A 436 5.50 -21.39 -31.03
N ILE A 437 5.01 -20.19 -31.35
CA ILE A 437 4.75 -19.67 -32.71
C ILE A 437 6.01 -19.71 -33.60
N LEU A 438 7.21 -19.69 -32.99
CA LEU A 438 8.49 -19.67 -33.69
C LEU A 438 9.09 -21.07 -33.93
N GLU A 439 8.48 -22.14 -33.41
CA GLU A 439 8.98 -23.50 -33.64
C GLU A 439 8.66 -24.01 -35.05
N PRO A 440 9.66 -24.42 -35.85
CA PRO A 440 9.40 -25.04 -37.15
C PRO A 440 8.93 -26.48 -36.95
N VAL A 441 7.65 -26.76 -37.25
CA VAL A 441 7.06 -28.10 -37.18
C VAL A 441 7.90 -29.12 -37.97
N VAL A 442 8.68 -29.94 -37.25
CA VAL A 442 9.46 -31.03 -37.84
C VAL A 442 8.55 -32.25 -38.03
N PRO A 443 8.36 -32.77 -39.26
CA PRO A 443 7.55 -33.97 -39.46
C PRO A 443 8.15 -35.19 -38.75
N LEU A 444 7.38 -35.81 -37.87
CA LEU A 444 7.78 -37.03 -37.17
C LEU A 444 8.10 -38.16 -38.16
N SER A 445 9.27 -38.78 -37.99
CA SER A 445 9.72 -39.96 -38.74
C SER A 445 10.71 -40.76 -37.88
N PRO A 446 10.41 -42.00 -37.48
CA PRO A 446 11.18 -42.70 -36.46
C PRO A 446 12.34 -43.55 -37.04
N SER A 447 13.60 -43.18 -36.75
CA SER A 447 14.73 -44.12 -36.79
C SER A 447 16.01 -43.68 -36.06
N SER A 448 16.54 -44.60 -35.25
CA SER A 448 17.96 -44.83 -34.91
C SER A 448 18.85 -43.72 -34.31
N SER A 449 19.06 -43.85 -32.99
CA SER A 449 20.33 -43.74 -32.23
C SER A 449 21.08 -42.38 -32.09
N PRO A 450 21.50 -41.99 -30.86
CA PRO A 450 22.24 -40.75 -30.61
C PRO A 450 23.76 -40.92 -30.70
N SER A 451 24.47 -39.96 -31.31
CA SER A 451 25.91 -39.75 -31.08
C SER A 451 26.40 -38.37 -31.57
N SER A 452 27.52 -37.93 -31.01
CA SER A 452 28.38 -36.80 -31.42
C SER A 452 27.93 -35.35 -31.11
N PHE A 453 28.77 -34.72 -30.27
CA PHE A 453 28.94 -33.29 -30.00
C PHE A 453 28.71 -32.38 -31.22
N ARG A 454 28.08 -31.21 -30.99
CA ARG A 454 28.23 -30.04 -31.87
C ARG A 454 29.28 -29.09 -31.33
N SER A 455 30.20 -28.69 -32.20
CA SER A 455 31.22 -27.69 -31.91
C SER A 455 30.70 -26.26 -32.09
N SER A 456 31.36 -25.31 -31.41
CA SER A 456 31.04 -23.89 -31.48
C SER A 456 31.27 -23.31 -32.88
N SER A 457 30.23 -22.70 -33.46
CA SER A 457 30.39 -21.72 -34.54
C SER A 457 29.45 -20.53 -34.28
N ALA A 458 29.82 -19.35 -34.78
CA ALA A 458 29.21 -18.07 -34.39
C ALA A 458 27.71 -17.98 -34.77
N PRO A 459 26.89 -17.21 -34.02
CA PRO A 459 25.47 -17.06 -34.31
C PRO A 459 25.26 -16.34 -35.65
N SER A 460 24.94 -17.10 -36.68
CA SER A 460 24.36 -16.55 -37.91
C SER A 460 22.98 -15.98 -37.59
N THR A 461 22.77 -14.69 -37.86
CA THR A 461 21.48 -13.99 -37.66
C THR A 461 20.31 -14.82 -38.19
N PRO A 462 19.23 -15.04 -37.41
CA PRO A 462 18.06 -15.76 -37.89
C PRO A 462 17.50 -15.04 -39.12
N ARG A 463 17.48 -15.76 -40.25
CA ARG A 463 17.17 -15.18 -41.56
C ARG A 463 15.66 -15.19 -41.78
N LEU A 464 15.04 -14.00 -41.70
CA LEU A 464 13.63 -13.81 -42.02
C LEU A 464 13.31 -14.38 -43.41
N VAL A 465 12.39 -15.36 -43.48
CA VAL A 465 11.91 -15.91 -44.75
C VAL A 465 10.88 -14.94 -45.34
N VAL A 466 11.36 -13.98 -46.13
CA VAL A 466 10.50 -13.06 -46.88
C VAL A 466 9.91 -13.79 -48.09
N SER A 467 8.68 -14.29 -47.95
CA SER A 467 7.84 -14.75 -49.07
C SER A 467 6.69 -13.75 -49.31
N GLY A 468 7.04 -12.58 -49.86
CA GLY A 468 6.07 -11.54 -50.21
C GLY A 468 5.33 -11.84 -51.51
N SER A 469 4.24 -12.60 -51.44
CA SER A 469 3.29 -12.78 -52.55
C SER A 469 1.93 -13.29 -52.05
N ALA A 470 0.85 -12.54 -52.29
CA ALA A 470 -0.47 -12.81 -51.70
C ALA A 470 -1.16 -14.10 -52.21
N ASP A 471 -0.71 -14.66 -53.33
CA ASP A 471 -1.37 -15.80 -54.00
C ASP A 471 -1.04 -17.19 -53.41
N SER A 472 -0.13 -17.30 -52.43
CA SER A 472 0.28 -18.59 -51.87
C SER A 472 -0.48 -19.02 -50.59
N LEU A 473 -1.28 -18.15 -49.98
CA LEU A 473 -2.01 -18.45 -48.73
C LEU A 473 -3.31 -19.24 -48.96
N ASN A 474 -3.86 -19.24 -50.19
CA ASN A 474 -5.14 -19.86 -50.54
C ASN A 474 -5.11 -21.41 -50.69
N ARG A 475 -4.29 -22.12 -49.90
CA ARG A 475 -4.25 -23.61 -49.87
C ARG A 475 -4.24 -24.25 -48.48
N LEU A 476 -4.40 -23.47 -47.41
CA LEU A 476 -4.65 -23.97 -46.04
C LEU A 476 -5.89 -23.29 -45.43
N SER A 477 -7.01 -23.34 -46.15
CA SER A 477 -8.26 -22.66 -45.80
C SER A 477 -9.32 -23.61 -45.23
N THR A 478 -9.14 -24.06 -43.99
CA THR A 478 -10.22 -24.54 -43.11
C THR A 478 -9.95 -24.08 -41.68
N THR A 479 -10.85 -23.25 -41.14
CA THR A 479 -10.70 -22.44 -39.90
C THR A 479 -9.65 -21.32 -40.01
N SER A 480 -10.05 -20.10 -39.63
CA SER A 480 -9.23 -18.88 -39.65
C SER A 480 -8.79 -18.44 -38.25
N ALA A 481 -8.64 -19.40 -37.34
CA ALA A 481 -8.44 -19.18 -35.90
C ALA A 481 -7.00 -19.39 -35.34
N PRO A 482 -6.07 -20.17 -35.95
CA PRO A 482 -4.83 -20.54 -35.26
C PRO A 482 -3.91 -19.38 -34.84
N LEU A 483 -3.68 -18.39 -35.71
CA LEU A 483 -2.53 -17.48 -35.52
C LEU A 483 -2.77 -16.36 -34.49
N GLU A 484 -3.99 -15.85 -34.40
CA GLU A 484 -4.31 -14.73 -33.48
C GLU A 484 -4.35 -15.19 -32.01
N ALA A 485 -4.86 -16.40 -31.75
CA ALA A 485 -4.99 -16.95 -30.40
C ALA A 485 -3.65 -17.09 -29.64
N HIS A 486 -2.56 -17.45 -30.34
CA HIS A 486 -1.24 -17.62 -29.71
C HIS A 486 -0.55 -16.29 -29.40
N ILE A 487 -0.91 -15.21 -30.10
CA ILE A 487 -0.30 -13.88 -29.93
C ILE A 487 -0.76 -13.26 -28.61
N ASP A 488 -2.03 -13.41 -28.26
CA ASP A 488 -2.63 -12.86 -27.04
C ASP A 488 -2.33 -13.71 -25.79
N ALA A 489 -1.93 -14.98 -25.97
CA ALA A 489 -1.73 -15.95 -24.90
C ALA A 489 -0.83 -15.46 -23.75
N ALA A 490 0.32 -14.84 -24.03
CA ALA A 490 1.23 -14.40 -22.96
C ALA A 490 0.62 -13.31 -22.06
N TRP A 491 -0.24 -12.45 -22.62
CA TRP A 491 -0.99 -11.46 -21.84
C TRP A 491 -2.14 -12.10 -21.07
N GLU A 492 -2.88 -13.06 -21.65
CA GLU A 492 -3.91 -13.82 -20.94
C GLU A 492 -3.33 -14.62 -19.76
N THR A 493 -2.13 -15.17 -19.90
CA THR A 493 -1.39 -15.83 -18.82
C THR A 493 -1.13 -14.86 -17.65
N TRP A 494 -0.69 -13.63 -17.95
CA TRP A 494 -0.54 -12.57 -16.93
C TRP A 494 -1.88 -12.15 -16.31
N ASP A 495 -2.94 -12.03 -17.12
CA ASP A 495 -4.28 -11.64 -16.69
C ASP A 495 -4.90 -12.65 -15.72
N LEU A 496 -4.69 -13.95 -15.95
CA LEU A 496 -5.12 -15.01 -15.04
C LEU A 496 -4.30 -15.03 -13.74
N ILE A 497 -2.96 -14.88 -13.81
CA ILE A 497 -2.14 -14.83 -12.59
C ILE A 497 -2.52 -13.64 -11.71
N LYS A 498 -2.61 -12.43 -12.28
CA LYS A 498 -2.91 -11.21 -11.52
C LYS A 498 -4.33 -11.25 -10.93
N SER A 499 -5.29 -11.85 -11.63
CA SER A 499 -6.65 -12.05 -11.13
C SER A 499 -6.70 -13.05 -9.96
N ILE A 500 -6.01 -14.19 -10.05
CA ILE A 500 -5.89 -15.15 -8.93
C ILE A 500 -5.18 -14.50 -7.74
N CYS A 501 -4.19 -13.63 -7.99
CA CYS A 501 -3.49 -12.84 -6.96
C CYS A 501 -4.27 -11.58 -6.48
N ASP A 502 -5.56 -11.46 -6.78
CA ASP A 502 -6.44 -10.34 -6.40
C ASP A 502 -5.88 -8.94 -6.75
N TYR A 503 -5.21 -8.84 -7.90
CA TYR A 503 -4.57 -7.63 -8.42
C TYR A 503 -3.59 -6.97 -7.42
N ASN A 504 -2.92 -7.77 -6.58
CA ASN A 504 -2.03 -7.28 -5.51
C ASN A 504 -0.97 -6.28 -6.01
N ILE A 505 -0.93 -5.10 -5.39
CA ILE A 505 -0.04 -3.98 -5.79
C ILE A 505 1.47 -4.26 -5.68
N ARG A 506 1.89 -5.33 -4.98
CA ARG A 506 3.28 -5.78 -4.90
C ARG A 506 3.66 -6.79 -5.99
N LEU A 507 2.69 -7.22 -6.81
CA LEU A 507 2.91 -8.05 -7.99
C LEU A 507 3.15 -7.16 -9.22
N ALA A 508 4.27 -7.37 -9.90
CA ALA A 508 4.70 -6.62 -11.06
C ALA A 508 5.08 -7.54 -12.23
N LEU A 509 5.30 -6.95 -13.40
CA LEU A 509 5.79 -7.65 -14.58
C LEU A 509 7.26 -7.31 -14.87
N ALA A 510 8.04 -8.33 -15.25
CA ALA A 510 9.34 -8.22 -15.89
C ALA A 510 9.22 -8.68 -17.35
N LEU A 511 8.97 -7.74 -18.26
CA LEU A 511 8.65 -8.05 -19.66
C LEU A 511 9.92 -8.45 -20.44
N ASP A 512 9.92 -9.65 -21.01
CA ASP A 512 11.09 -10.23 -21.69
C ASP A 512 11.04 -10.01 -23.20
N LEU A 513 12.03 -9.25 -23.71
CA LEU A 513 12.17 -8.91 -25.13
C LEU A 513 13.20 -9.81 -25.85
N THR A 514 13.40 -11.05 -25.37
CA THR A 514 14.08 -12.12 -26.12
C THR A 514 13.39 -12.43 -27.46
N PRO A 515 12.04 -12.53 -27.55
CA PRO A 515 11.36 -12.74 -28.82
C PRO A 515 11.38 -11.46 -29.68
N PRO A 516 11.53 -11.55 -31.01
CA PRO A 516 11.48 -10.39 -31.89
C PRO A 516 10.06 -9.78 -31.91
N LEU A 517 9.91 -8.51 -31.50
CA LEU A 517 8.60 -7.87 -31.36
C LEU A 517 7.71 -8.00 -32.62
N PRO A 518 6.40 -8.27 -32.45
CA PRO A 518 5.46 -8.32 -33.57
C PRO A 518 5.30 -6.94 -34.23
N ASN A 519 4.93 -6.95 -35.51
CA ASN A 519 4.68 -5.73 -36.28
C ASN A 519 3.27 -5.14 -36.06
N SER A 520 2.41 -5.79 -35.26
CA SER A 520 1.05 -5.37 -34.91
C SER A 520 1.05 -4.47 -33.66
N PRO A 521 0.74 -3.16 -33.75
CA PRO A 521 0.86 -2.25 -32.61
C PRO A 521 -0.06 -2.58 -31.43
N GLY A 522 -1.27 -3.08 -31.70
CA GLY A 522 -2.29 -3.35 -30.67
C GLY A 522 -1.94 -4.48 -29.70
N VAL A 523 -1.00 -5.37 -30.03
CA VAL A 523 -0.47 -6.39 -29.11
C VAL A 523 0.42 -5.72 -28.05
N LEU A 524 1.23 -4.74 -28.48
CA LEU A 524 2.16 -4.05 -27.60
C LEU A 524 1.47 -3.04 -26.69
N SER A 525 0.34 -2.45 -27.11
CA SER A 525 -0.38 -1.46 -26.30
C SER A 525 -1.08 -2.06 -25.07
N LYS A 526 -1.39 -3.37 -25.06
CA LYS A 526 -1.92 -4.06 -23.87
C LYS A 526 -1.03 -3.86 -22.64
N TRP A 527 0.28 -4.03 -22.82
CA TRP A 527 1.28 -3.94 -21.77
C TRP A 527 1.44 -2.53 -21.17
N ALA A 528 0.91 -1.48 -21.82
CA ALA A 528 0.90 -0.11 -21.27
C ALA A 528 -0.14 0.09 -20.13
N ALA A 529 -1.12 -0.82 -20.01
CA ALA A 529 -2.10 -0.84 -18.91
C ALA A 529 -1.67 -1.70 -17.71
N GLU A 530 -0.48 -2.32 -17.77
CA GLU A 530 -0.02 -3.34 -16.82
C GLU A 530 1.17 -2.84 -15.97
N ALA A 531 1.43 -3.50 -14.85
CA ALA A 531 2.46 -3.12 -13.87
C ALA A 531 3.91 -3.46 -14.33
N VAL A 532 4.33 -3.00 -15.50
CA VAL A 532 5.65 -3.26 -16.10
C VAL A 532 6.75 -2.48 -15.37
N ARG A 533 7.34 -3.10 -14.35
CA ARG A 533 8.39 -2.52 -13.51
C ARG A 533 9.80 -2.83 -14.02
N TYR A 534 9.96 -3.94 -14.77
CA TYR A 534 11.23 -4.33 -15.37
C TYR A 534 11.06 -4.67 -16.86
N ILE A 535 12.10 -4.44 -17.64
CA ILE A 535 12.20 -4.89 -19.04
C ILE A 535 13.53 -5.62 -19.22
N PHE A 536 13.48 -6.87 -19.70
CA PHE A 536 14.65 -7.70 -19.94
C PHE A 536 15.09 -7.55 -21.40
N LEU A 537 16.33 -7.09 -21.60
CA LEU A 537 16.98 -6.89 -22.90
C LEU A 537 18.22 -7.80 -23.02
N PRO A 538 18.07 -9.00 -23.61
CA PRO A 538 19.22 -9.81 -24.02
C PRO A 538 20.10 -9.08 -25.04
N SER A 539 21.39 -9.37 -25.02
CA SER A 539 22.36 -8.85 -25.99
C SER A 539 22.09 -9.31 -27.43
N SER A 540 21.33 -10.39 -27.62
CA SER A 540 20.84 -10.91 -28.91
C SER A 540 19.72 -10.06 -29.54
N THR A 541 18.99 -9.26 -28.75
CA THR A 541 17.95 -8.34 -29.25
C THR A 541 18.58 -7.10 -29.93
N PHE A 542 19.89 -6.88 -29.77
CA PHE A 542 20.65 -5.81 -30.41
C PHE A 542 21.22 -6.23 -31.76
N ILE A 543 21.19 -5.30 -32.72
CA ILE A 543 21.75 -5.44 -34.07
C ILE A 543 22.90 -4.45 -34.28
N ALA A 544 23.86 -4.82 -35.14
CA ALA A 544 24.99 -3.93 -35.47
C ALA A 544 24.56 -2.81 -36.44
N ASN A 545 24.81 -1.56 -36.06
CA ASN A 545 24.66 -0.43 -36.98
C ASN A 545 25.81 -0.35 -38.00
N ALA A 546 25.70 0.54 -38.99
CA ALA A 546 26.71 0.72 -40.04
C ALA A 546 28.13 1.12 -39.56
N LYS A 547 28.27 1.57 -38.30
CA LYS A 547 29.56 1.86 -37.65
C LYS A 547 30.07 0.69 -36.78
N GLY A 548 29.31 -0.41 -36.67
CA GLY A 548 29.65 -1.62 -35.94
C GLY A 548 29.15 -1.70 -34.48
N TYR A 549 28.44 -0.67 -33.99
CA TYR A 549 27.95 -0.60 -32.61
C TYR A 549 26.56 -1.25 -32.42
N PRO A 550 26.24 -1.79 -31.24
CA PRO A 550 24.90 -2.29 -30.93
C PRO A 550 23.85 -1.18 -30.96
N VAL A 551 22.71 -1.46 -31.58
CA VAL A 551 21.47 -0.65 -31.58
C VAL A 551 20.26 -1.57 -31.60
N LEU A 552 19.06 -1.10 -31.25
CA LEU A 552 17.84 -1.91 -31.28
C LEU A 552 17.09 -1.81 -32.63
N PRO A 553 16.31 -2.83 -33.04
CA PRO A 553 15.39 -2.77 -34.17
C PRO A 553 14.37 -1.62 -34.05
N LYS A 554 13.81 -1.17 -35.18
CA LYS A 554 12.94 0.02 -35.19
C LYS A 554 11.67 -0.12 -34.33
N PRO A 555 10.92 -1.24 -34.34
CA PRO A 555 9.78 -1.44 -33.43
C PRO A 555 10.20 -1.41 -31.96
N THR A 556 11.31 -2.08 -31.62
CA THR A 556 11.85 -2.12 -30.25
C THR A 556 12.32 -0.74 -29.77
N GLN A 557 12.88 0.11 -30.65
CA GLN A 557 13.18 1.50 -30.30
C GLN A 557 11.91 2.32 -30.00
N THR A 558 10.79 2.06 -30.67
CA THR A 558 9.51 2.72 -30.42
C THR A 558 8.98 2.25 -29.07
N PHE A 559 8.75 0.94 -28.91
CA PHE A 559 8.30 0.32 -27.66
C PHE A 559 9.10 0.79 -26.44
N ILE A 560 10.44 0.74 -26.49
CA ILE A 560 11.30 1.20 -25.38
C ILE A 560 11.12 2.70 -25.11
N ARG A 561 10.96 3.58 -26.11
CA ARG A 561 10.72 5.02 -25.88
C ARG A 561 9.36 5.31 -25.27
N ASP A 562 8.36 4.54 -25.65
CA ASP A 562 6.98 4.69 -25.17
C ASP A 562 6.88 4.17 -23.72
N SER A 563 7.50 3.03 -23.42
CA SER A 563 7.61 2.50 -22.05
C SER A 563 8.38 3.40 -21.07
N MET A 564 9.25 4.31 -21.54
CA MET A 564 9.92 5.31 -20.65
C MET A 564 8.92 6.14 -19.85
N THR A 565 7.68 6.27 -20.33
CA THR A 565 6.56 6.89 -19.61
C THR A 565 6.41 6.35 -18.19
N HIS A 566 6.63 5.05 -17.97
CA HIS A 566 6.51 4.38 -16.66
C HIS A 566 7.84 4.24 -15.90
N ARG A 567 8.96 4.71 -16.49
CA ARG A 567 10.33 4.59 -15.96
C ARG A 567 10.73 3.17 -15.50
N PRO A 568 10.58 2.12 -16.33
CA PRO A 568 10.92 0.75 -15.96
C PRO A 568 12.43 0.53 -15.79
N ASN A 569 12.80 -0.39 -14.90
CA ASN A 569 14.17 -0.84 -14.73
C ASN A 569 14.58 -1.77 -15.88
N ILE A 570 15.57 -1.35 -16.69
CA ILE A 570 16.01 -2.12 -17.86
C ILE A 570 17.20 -3.03 -17.48
N ILE A 571 16.96 -4.34 -17.49
CA ILE A 571 17.95 -5.37 -17.22
C ILE A 571 18.59 -5.78 -18.55
N ILE A 572 19.91 -5.61 -18.68
CA ILE A 572 20.65 -6.02 -19.89
C ILE A 572 21.33 -7.36 -19.60
N SER A 573 20.95 -8.41 -20.32
CA SER A 573 21.43 -9.78 -20.09
C SER A 573 22.38 -10.26 -21.18
N GLY A 574 23.38 -11.06 -20.80
CA GLY A 574 24.34 -11.67 -21.73
C GLY A 574 25.18 -10.67 -22.55
N ALA A 575 25.30 -9.40 -22.11
CA ALA A 575 26.21 -8.45 -22.73
C ALA A 575 27.65 -8.82 -22.37
N SER A 576 28.49 -8.99 -23.39
CA SER A 576 29.91 -9.31 -23.24
C SER A 576 30.74 -8.70 -24.37
N SER A 577 32.01 -8.42 -24.07
CA SER A 577 32.96 -7.82 -25.00
C SER A 577 33.17 -8.70 -26.24
N GLY A 578 33.05 -8.08 -27.42
CA GLY A 578 33.29 -8.73 -28.71
C GLY A 578 32.04 -9.26 -29.46
N LEU A 579 30.85 -9.27 -28.83
CA LEU A 579 29.60 -9.64 -29.52
C LEU A 579 29.28 -8.72 -30.72
N HIS A 580 29.63 -7.45 -30.61
CA HIS A 580 29.50 -6.45 -31.66
C HIS A 580 30.89 -5.98 -32.14
N LYS A 581 30.99 -5.59 -33.42
CA LYS A 581 32.27 -5.20 -34.04
C LYS A 581 32.93 -3.98 -33.39
N ARG A 582 32.16 -3.14 -32.70
CA ARG A 582 32.59 -1.98 -31.93
C ARG A 582 31.67 -1.76 -30.72
N GLY A 583 32.23 -1.20 -29.65
CA GLY A 583 31.57 -1.07 -28.36
C GLY A 583 31.80 -2.30 -27.48
N GLY A 584 32.19 -2.09 -26.23
CA GLY A 584 32.18 -3.12 -25.19
C GLY A 584 30.83 -3.20 -24.49
N GLU A 585 30.79 -3.83 -23.31
CA GLU A 585 29.57 -4.00 -22.49
C GLU A 585 28.84 -2.67 -22.22
N ASP A 586 29.57 -1.60 -21.90
CA ASP A 586 29.01 -0.25 -21.71
C ASP A 586 28.17 0.26 -22.89
N ALA A 587 28.47 -0.14 -24.13
CA ALA A 587 27.81 0.39 -25.32
C ALA A 587 26.32 0.06 -25.35
N TYR A 588 25.93 -1.07 -24.74
CA TYR A 588 24.53 -1.47 -24.61
C TYR A 588 23.76 -0.51 -23.68
N SER A 589 24.30 -0.24 -22.48
CA SER A 589 23.65 0.67 -21.52
C SER A 589 23.67 2.14 -22.00
N GLN A 590 24.74 2.55 -22.68
CA GLN A 590 24.84 3.87 -23.32
C GLN A 590 23.78 4.05 -24.42
N TYR A 591 23.49 3.00 -25.20
CA TYR A 591 22.44 3.06 -26.23
C TYR A 591 21.03 3.14 -25.64
N VAL A 592 20.75 2.39 -24.56
CA VAL A 592 19.47 2.49 -23.84
C VAL A 592 19.26 3.91 -23.28
N LYS A 593 20.28 4.48 -22.62
CA LYS A 593 20.28 5.87 -22.12
C LYS A 593 20.18 6.93 -23.23
N HIS A 594 20.50 6.57 -24.48
CA HIS A 594 20.25 7.42 -25.65
C HIS A 594 18.78 7.34 -26.13
N LEU A 595 18.13 6.18 -26.04
CA LEU A 595 16.70 6.04 -26.34
C LEU A 595 15.85 6.81 -25.32
N GLU A 596 16.15 6.69 -24.02
CA GLU A 596 15.55 7.46 -22.93
C GLU A 596 15.55 8.97 -23.24
N ARG A 597 16.74 9.56 -23.43
CA ARG A 597 16.94 11.00 -23.76
C ARG A 597 16.36 11.43 -25.11
N THR A 598 15.93 10.49 -25.96
CA THR A 598 15.27 10.77 -27.25
C THR A 598 13.81 10.35 -27.28
N SER A 599 13.21 9.95 -26.14
CA SER A 599 11.77 9.81 -26.02
C SER A 599 11.09 11.18 -26.01
N SER A 600 10.06 11.34 -26.84
CA SER A 600 9.25 12.55 -26.88
C SER A 600 8.49 12.79 -25.58
N VAL A 601 8.11 11.74 -24.86
CA VAL A 601 7.41 11.86 -23.57
C VAL A 601 8.33 12.42 -22.49
N VAL A 602 9.57 11.94 -22.42
CA VAL A 602 10.60 12.46 -21.48
C VAL A 602 10.90 13.92 -21.79
N GLN A 603 11.14 14.26 -23.07
CA GLN A 603 11.38 15.65 -23.49
C GLN A 603 10.17 16.58 -23.30
N ALA A 604 8.95 16.06 -23.40
CA ALA A 604 7.73 16.83 -23.09
C ALA A 604 7.62 17.10 -21.58
N ALA A 605 7.88 16.10 -20.73
CA ALA A 605 7.84 16.24 -19.28
C ALA A 605 8.89 17.23 -18.74
N GLU A 606 10.08 17.32 -19.36
CA GLU A 606 11.12 18.29 -19.00
C GLU A 606 10.83 19.73 -19.49
N LYS A 607 9.93 19.90 -20.46
CA LYS A 607 9.68 21.19 -21.13
C LYS A 607 8.56 21.98 -20.45
N VAL A 608 8.91 23.11 -19.84
CA VAL A 608 7.94 24.05 -19.23
C VAL A 608 6.80 24.42 -20.19
N GLY A 609 5.56 24.27 -19.71
CA GLY A 609 4.34 24.67 -20.43
C GLY A 609 3.74 23.61 -21.36
N THR A 610 4.18 22.35 -21.29
CA THR A 610 3.47 21.19 -21.85
C THR A 610 2.47 20.60 -20.84
N VAL A 611 1.57 19.74 -21.30
CA VAL A 611 0.66 18.99 -20.42
C VAL A 611 1.45 18.02 -19.53
N GLU A 612 2.46 17.36 -20.10
CA GLU A 612 3.30 16.36 -19.44
C GLU A 612 4.18 16.96 -18.34
N ASN A 613 4.61 18.22 -18.49
CA ASN A 613 5.34 18.96 -17.46
C ASN A 613 4.41 19.46 -16.34
N PHE A 614 3.23 19.97 -16.70
CA PHE A 614 2.23 20.45 -15.74
C PHE A 614 1.64 19.31 -14.89
N ALA A 615 1.38 18.16 -15.49
CA ALA A 615 0.73 17.03 -14.82
C ALA A 615 1.64 16.18 -13.93
N GLN A 616 2.92 16.55 -13.73
CA GLN A 616 3.83 15.79 -12.85
C GLN A 616 3.27 15.67 -11.43
N GLY A 617 3.04 14.43 -10.99
CA GLY A 617 2.42 14.10 -9.70
C GLY A 617 0.90 13.90 -9.77
N TYR A 618 0.27 14.10 -10.92
CA TYR A 618 -1.15 13.81 -11.18
C TYR A 618 -1.36 12.56 -12.07
N GLN A 619 -0.29 11.91 -12.54
CA GLN A 619 -0.39 10.72 -13.40
C GLN A 619 -1.11 9.56 -12.72
N ASP A 620 -2.18 9.09 -13.34
CA ASP A 620 -3.18 8.12 -12.86
C ASP A 620 -3.87 8.47 -11.53
N TYR A 621 -3.58 9.63 -10.92
CA TYR A 621 -4.11 9.99 -9.62
C TYR A 621 -5.62 10.26 -9.70
N LEU A 622 -6.43 9.51 -8.94
CA LEU A 622 -7.88 9.67 -8.91
C LEU A 622 -8.29 10.96 -8.18
N GLN A 623 -8.92 11.89 -8.90
CA GLN A 623 -9.44 13.14 -8.34
C GLN A 623 -10.97 13.17 -8.42
N ALA A 624 -11.64 13.61 -7.36
CA ALA A 624 -13.08 13.87 -7.41
C ALA A 624 -13.37 15.01 -8.43
N PRO A 625 -14.34 14.87 -9.34
CA PRO A 625 -14.72 15.94 -10.25
C PRO A 625 -15.24 17.15 -9.49
N LEU A 626 -14.82 18.35 -9.89
CA LEU A 626 -15.25 19.58 -9.23
C LEU A 626 -16.76 19.77 -9.40
N GLN A 627 -17.39 20.46 -8.45
CA GLN A 627 -18.83 20.79 -8.48
C GLN A 627 -19.05 22.30 -8.24
N PRO A 628 -18.60 23.20 -9.14
CA PRO A 628 -18.56 24.64 -8.85
C PRO A 628 -19.92 25.30 -8.66
N LEU A 629 -21.02 24.65 -9.06
CA LEU A 629 -22.37 25.11 -8.76
C LEU A 629 -22.75 24.87 -7.29
N MET A 630 -22.48 23.66 -6.78
CA MET A 630 -22.76 23.28 -5.39
C MET A 630 -21.77 23.94 -4.44
N ASP A 631 -20.47 23.78 -4.69
CA ASP A 631 -19.40 24.24 -3.81
C ASP A 631 -18.86 25.62 -4.23
N ASN A 632 -18.21 26.31 -3.29
CA ASN A 632 -17.52 27.57 -3.56
C ASN A 632 -16.02 27.32 -3.65
N LEU A 633 -15.50 27.27 -4.89
CA LEU A 633 -14.11 26.95 -5.18
C LEU A 633 -13.12 27.87 -4.43
N GLN A 634 -11.98 27.28 -4.05
CA GLN A 634 -10.89 27.96 -3.36
C GLN A 634 -10.05 28.82 -4.32
N SER A 635 -9.34 29.81 -3.76
CA SER A 635 -8.51 30.72 -4.57
C SER A 635 -7.40 30.01 -5.34
N ILE A 636 -6.84 28.91 -4.79
CA ILE A 636 -5.82 28.10 -5.46
C ILE A 636 -6.40 27.38 -6.69
N THR A 637 -7.64 26.88 -6.64
CA THR A 637 -8.31 26.23 -7.79
C THR A 637 -8.44 27.19 -8.97
N TYR A 638 -8.90 28.43 -8.72
CA TYR A 638 -8.94 29.47 -9.75
C TYR A 638 -7.54 29.83 -10.27
N GLN A 639 -6.51 29.83 -9.41
CA GLN A 639 -5.12 30.07 -9.84
C GLN A 639 -4.57 28.94 -10.73
N THR A 640 -4.99 27.69 -10.53
CA THR A 640 -4.66 26.58 -11.43
C THR A 640 -5.33 26.77 -12.78
N PHE A 641 -6.63 27.09 -12.81
CA PHE A 641 -7.34 27.39 -14.06
C PHE A 641 -6.70 28.55 -14.84
N GLU A 642 -6.32 29.62 -14.15
CA GLU A 642 -5.75 30.85 -14.72
C GLU A 642 -4.35 30.67 -15.33
N GLN A 643 -3.68 29.53 -15.11
CA GLN A 643 -2.39 29.22 -15.74
C GLN A 643 -2.53 28.76 -17.20
N ASP A 644 -3.70 28.32 -17.64
CA ASP A 644 -3.92 27.82 -19.01
C ASP A 644 -3.95 28.98 -20.04
N PRO A 645 -2.93 29.10 -20.93
CA PRO A 645 -2.87 30.19 -21.90
C PRO A 645 -3.66 29.89 -23.19
N VAL A 646 -4.15 28.66 -23.35
CA VAL A 646 -4.85 28.17 -24.54
C VAL A 646 -6.34 28.42 -24.39
N LYS A 647 -6.94 27.95 -23.29
CA LYS A 647 -8.36 28.14 -22.95
C LYS A 647 -8.79 29.60 -23.12
N TYR A 648 -8.13 30.52 -22.41
CA TYR A 648 -8.52 31.93 -22.42
C TYR A 648 -8.21 32.65 -23.75
N ARG A 649 -7.27 32.14 -24.56
CA ARG A 649 -7.02 32.65 -25.91
C ARG A 649 -8.13 32.24 -26.88
N SER A 650 -8.59 30.99 -26.82
CA SER A 650 -9.72 30.52 -27.62
C SER A 650 -11.01 31.26 -27.27
N TYR A 651 -11.28 31.52 -25.99
CA TYR A 651 -12.41 32.37 -25.57
C TYR A 651 -12.27 33.81 -26.08
N GLU A 652 -11.09 34.45 -25.97
CA GLU A 652 -10.88 35.80 -26.53
C GLU A 652 -11.17 35.87 -28.03
N GLU A 653 -10.70 34.89 -28.80
CA GLU A 653 -10.89 34.86 -30.24
C GLU A 653 -12.34 34.57 -30.63
N ALA A 654 -13.04 33.70 -29.89
CA ALA A 654 -14.47 33.44 -30.08
C ALA A 654 -15.33 34.69 -29.85
N ILE A 655 -15.08 35.41 -28.74
CA ILE A 655 -15.75 36.67 -28.41
C ILE A 655 -15.41 37.75 -29.45
N HIS A 656 -14.14 37.84 -29.87
CA HIS A 656 -13.70 38.80 -30.87
C HIS A 656 -14.38 38.56 -32.23
N LYS A 657 -14.49 37.30 -32.67
CA LYS A 657 -15.17 36.92 -33.91
C LYS A 657 -16.67 37.25 -33.86
N ALA A 658 -17.36 36.89 -32.77
CA ALA A 658 -18.76 37.26 -32.56
C ALA A 658 -18.98 38.79 -32.59
N LEU A 659 -18.06 39.56 -31.99
CA LEU A 659 -18.08 41.04 -32.04
C LEU A 659 -17.74 41.63 -33.42
N LEU A 660 -17.07 40.92 -34.31
CA LEU A 660 -16.89 41.36 -35.70
C LEU A 660 -18.16 41.12 -36.53
N GLU A 661 -18.83 39.99 -36.32
CA GLU A 661 -20.03 39.57 -37.06
C GLU A 661 -21.32 40.29 -36.61
N TRP A 662 -21.37 40.81 -35.37
CA TRP A 662 -22.54 41.55 -34.84
C TRP A 662 -22.89 42.82 -35.66
N PRO A 663 -24.17 43.20 -35.84
CA PRO A 663 -24.56 44.46 -36.49
C PRO A 663 -23.87 45.72 -35.94
N LYS A 664 -23.60 46.71 -36.81
CA LYS A 664 -22.72 47.86 -36.49
C LYS A 664 -23.38 49.06 -35.79
N GLN A 665 -24.70 49.06 -35.63
CA GLN A 665 -25.45 50.23 -35.13
C GLN A 665 -25.99 50.07 -33.71
N ASP A 666 -25.93 48.86 -33.15
CA ASP A 666 -26.52 48.55 -31.85
C ASP A 666 -25.54 48.75 -30.67
N LYS A 667 -26.10 49.09 -29.50
CA LYS A 667 -25.43 48.90 -28.21
C LYS A 667 -25.32 47.41 -27.95
N ILE A 668 -24.10 46.89 -27.82
CA ILE A 668 -23.86 45.47 -27.54
C ILE A 668 -23.78 45.26 -26.03
N ILE A 669 -24.51 44.28 -25.51
CA ILE A 669 -24.51 43.89 -24.10
C ILE A 669 -23.89 42.49 -24.02
N ILE A 670 -22.73 42.39 -23.37
CA ILE A 670 -22.08 41.11 -23.08
C ILE A 670 -22.29 40.78 -21.60
N CYS A 671 -22.52 39.50 -21.29
CA CYS A 671 -22.53 39.01 -19.91
C CYS A 671 -21.57 37.84 -19.76
N VAL A 672 -20.63 37.92 -18.82
CA VAL A 672 -19.83 36.78 -18.36
C VAL A 672 -20.54 36.15 -17.16
N ALA A 673 -21.08 34.95 -17.31
CA ALA A 673 -21.79 34.23 -16.24
C ALA A 673 -20.92 33.09 -15.69
N GLY A 674 -20.66 33.10 -14.37
CA GLY A 674 -19.60 32.28 -13.78
C GLY A 674 -18.23 32.96 -13.95
N ALA A 675 -18.13 34.24 -13.58
CA ALA A 675 -16.96 35.07 -13.89
C ALA A 675 -15.69 34.68 -13.10
N GLY A 676 -15.79 33.92 -12.00
CA GLY A 676 -14.66 33.53 -11.16
C GLY A 676 -13.91 34.75 -10.63
N ARG A 677 -12.57 34.73 -10.71
CA ARG A 677 -11.72 35.92 -10.41
C ARG A 677 -11.57 36.86 -11.62
N GLY A 678 -12.34 36.65 -12.69
CA GLY A 678 -12.44 37.50 -13.86
C GLY A 678 -11.44 37.31 -15.00
N PRO A 679 -10.82 36.14 -15.26
CA PRO A 679 -9.96 35.98 -16.45
C PRO A 679 -10.77 36.18 -17.74
N LEU A 680 -11.99 35.63 -17.84
CA LEU A 680 -12.89 35.85 -18.97
C LEU A 680 -13.34 37.31 -19.10
N VAL A 681 -13.58 38.02 -17.99
CA VAL A 681 -13.94 39.45 -18.01
C VAL A 681 -12.82 40.27 -18.66
N ALA A 682 -11.56 39.99 -18.31
CA ALA A 682 -10.41 40.61 -18.94
C ALA A 682 -10.30 40.27 -20.44
N ARG A 683 -10.53 39.00 -20.83
CA ARG A 683 -10.52 38.58 -22.25
C ARG A 683 -11.65 39.21 -23.06
N SER A 684 -12.85 39.35 -22.49
CA SER A 684 -13.95 40.11 -23.10
C SER A 684 -13.54 41.57 -23.37
N LEU A 685 -12.88 42.24 -22.42
CA LEU A 685 -12.37 43.61 -22.62
C LEU A 685 -11.32 43.66 -23.74
N SER A 686 -10.35 42.73 -23.77
CA SER A 686 -9.37 42.64 -24.87
C SER A 686 -10.02 42.39 -26.23
N ALA A 687 -11.03 41.51 -26.30
CA ALA A 687 -11.79 41.25 -27.53
C ALA A 687 -12.59 42.47 -28.01
N ILE A 688 -13.19 43.24 -27.08
CA ILE A 688 -13.88 44.52 -27.36
C ILE A 688 -12.87 45.53 -27.93
N GLU A 689 -11.75 45.76 -27.26
CA GLU A 689 -10.70 46.70 -27.69
C GLU A 689 -10.15 46.33 -29.07
N ARG A 690 -9.83 45.05 -29.30
CA ARG A 690 -9.44 44.51 -30.61
C ARG A 690 -10.51 44.74 -31.69
N SER A 691 -11.80 44.56 -31.35
CA SER A 691 -12.92 44.71 -32.30
C SER A 691 -13.25 46.15 -32.68
N LYS A 692 -12.71 47.14 -31.94
CA LYS A 692 -12.97 48.58 -32.10
C LYS A 692 -14.47 48.96 -31.99
N ARG A 693 -15.25 48.18 -31.23
CA ARG A 693 -16.66 48.46 -30.92
C ARG A 693 -16.75 49.48 -29.78
N GLY A 694 -17.16 50.71 -30.10
CA GLY A 694 -17.19 51.83 -29.15
C GLY A 694 -18.41 51.90 -28.21
N ASN A 695 -19.39 51.01 -28.35
CA ASN A 695 -20.63 51.00 -27.56
C ASN A 695 -20.96 49.58 -27.07
N VAL A 696 -20.19 49.13 -26.06
CA VAL A 696 -20.36 47.81 -25.44
C VAL A 696 -20.50 47.96 -23.94
N CYS A 697 -21.53 47.32 -23.36
CA CYS A 697 -21.70 47.14 -21.92
C CYS A 697 -21.30 45.71 -21.54
N LEU A 698 -20.55 45.53 -20.44
CA LEU A 698 -20.07 44.24 -19.97
C LEU A 698 -20.56 43.97 -18.55
N TYR A 699 -21.45 43.00 -18.39
CA TYR A 699 -21.85 42.45 -17.09
C TYR A 699 -20.97 41.26 -16.69
N ALA A 700 -20.77 41.07 -15.39
CA ALA A 700 -20.13 39.88 -14.84
C ALA A 700 -20.93 39.36 -13.64
N ILE A 701 -21.40 38.11 -13.72
CA ILE A 701 -22.19 37.42 -12.70
C ILE A 701 -21.32 36.36 -12.02
N GLU A 702 -21.33 36.34 -10.69
CA GLU A 702 -20.69 35.31 -9.88
C GLU A 702 -21.51 35.03 -8.60
N LYS A 703 -21.61 33.75 -8.21
CA LYS A 703 -22.34 33.27 -7.03
C LYS A 703 -21.43 32.98 -5.84
N ASN A 704 -20.15 32.68 -6.08
CA ASN A 704 -19.15 32.47 -5.03
C ASN A 704 -18.74 33.83 -4.42
N PRO A 705 -19.09 34.13 -3.15
CA PRO A 705 -18.83 35.45 -2.56
C PRO A 705 -17.34 35.76 -2.47
N ASN A 706 -16.48 34.74 -2.31
CA ASN A 706 -15.03 34.91 -2.21
C ASN A 706 -14.42 35.36 -3.56
N ALA A 707 -14.91 34.77 -4.66
CA ALA A 707 -14.54 35.20 -6.01
C ALA A 707 -15.09 36.60 -6.31
N PHE A 708 -16.32 36.90 -5.87
CA PHE A 708 -16.93 38.22 -6.06
C PHE A 708 -16.16 39.37 -5.39
N VAL A 709 -15.58 39.17 -4.19
CA VAL A 709 -14.67 40.15 -3.56
C VAL A 709 -13.45 40.42 -4.45
N THR A 710 -12.92 39.40 -5.13
CA THR A 710 -11.83 39.59 -6.11
C THR A 710 -12.30 40.45 -7.29
N LEU A 711 -13.47 40.14 -7.87
CA LEU A 711 -14.07 40.94 -8.94
C LEU A 711 -14.28 42.40 -8.53
N GLN A 712 -14.80 42.66 -7.31
CA GLN A 712 -14.98 44.02 -6.77
C GLN A 712 -13.67 44.80 -6.69
N ASN A 713 -12.57 44.14 -6.30
CA ASN A 713 -11.26 44.79 -6.30
C ASN A 713 -10.81 45.14 -7.73
N ARG A 714 -10.90 44.18 -8.67
CA ARG A 714 -10.51 44.40 -10.08
C ARG A 714 -11.39 45.43 -10.80
N GLN A 715 -12.68 45.50 -10.47
CA GLN A 715 -13.55 46.60 -10.91
C GLN A 715 -13.04 47.96 -10.39
N ARG A 716 -12.60 48.04 -9.13
CA ARG A 716 -12.02 49.27 -8.58
C ARG A 716 -10.69 49.65 -9.24
N THR A 717 -9.79 48.69 -9.47
CA THR A 717 -8.39 48.94 -9.87
C THR A 717 -8.09 48.85 -11.37
N GLU A 718 -8.77 48.01 -12.14
CA GLU A 718 -8.44 47.70 -13.56
C GLU A 718 -9.54 48.10 -14.55
N TRP A 719 -10.81 47.84 -14.21
CA TRP A 719 -11.91 47.94 -15.17
C TRP A 719 -12.73 49.22 -15.01
N HIS A 720 -12.77 49.77 -13.80
CA HIS A 720 -13.55 50.94 -13.41
C HIS A 720 -15.03 50.79 -13.84
N HIS A 721 -15.59 51.82 -14.49
CA HIS A 721 -16.98 51.83 -14.96
C HIS A 721 -17.24 50.96 -16.21
N ARG A 722 -16.25 50.25 -16.75
CA ARG A 722 -16.41 49.42 -17.97
C ARG A 722 -17.08 48.07 -17.72
N VAL A 723 -17.17 47.65 -16.45
CA VAL A 723 -17.74 46.36 -16.05
C VAL A 723 -18.76 46.57 -14.93
N HIS A 724 -19.94 45.97 -15.08
CA HIS A 724 -21.01 45.97 -14.10
C HIS A 724 -21.06 44.60 -13.39
N LEU A 725 -20.70 44.59 -12.11
CA LEU A 725 -20.72 43.37 -11.30
C LEU A 725 -22.12 43.09 -10.74
N LEU A 726 -22.54 41.83 -10.81
CA LEU A 726 -23.81 41.34 -10.27
C LEU A 726 -23.54 40.09 -9.40
N PHE A 727 -23.94 40.13 -8.13
CA PHE A 727 -23.72 39.01 -7.19
C PHE A 727 -24.95 38.12 -7.11
N GLY A 728 -24.79 36.82 -7.39
CA GLY A 728 -25.84 35.82 -7.26
C GLY A 728 -25.78 34.71 -8.30
N ASP A 729 -26.70 33.76 -8.18
CA ASP A 729 -26.83 32.63 -9.11
C ASP A 729 -27.41 33.11 -10.46
N MET A 730 -26.74 32.77 -11.57
CA MET A 730 -27.18 33.13 -12.92
C MET A 730 -28.58 32.57 -13.27
N ARG A 731 -29.06 31.54 -12.57
CA ARG A 731 -30.41 30.96 -12.72
C ARG A 731 -31.50 31.77 -12.04
N LEU A 732 -31.15 32.69 -11.13
CA LEU A 732 -32.10 33.45 -10.29
C LEU A 732 -32.01 34.97 -10.46
N ILE A 733 -30.82 35.52 -10.73
CA ILE A 733 -30.55 36.96 -10.73
C ILE A 733 -31.21 37.73 -11.88
N GLU A 734 -31.89 38.85 -11.62
CA GLU A 734 -32.41 39.72 -12.68
C GLU A 734 -31.29 40.64 -13.22
N ILE A 735 -31.20 40.78 -14.56
CA ILE A 735 -30.27 41.69 -15.24
C ILE A 735 -31.05 42.94 -15.71
N PRO A 736 -30.51 44.17 -15.59
CA PRO A 736 -31.24 45.38 -15.98
C PRO A 736 -31.63 45.47 -17.47
N GLU A 737 -30.90 44.78 -18.36
CA GLU A 737 -31.12 44.79 -19.81
C GLU A 737 -30.77 43.41 -20.40
N ASN A 738 -31.51 42.95 -21.41
CA ASN A 738 -31.23 41.66 -22.06
C ASN A 738 -29.89 41.69 -22.83
N VAL A 739 -29.22 40.54 -22.84
CA VAL A 739 -27.85 40.30 -23.29
C VAL A 739 -27.82 39.94 -24.79
N ASP A 740 -26.82 40.45 -25.52
CA ASP A 740 -26.50 40.08 -26.91
C ASP A 740 -25.53 38.91 -27.02
N ILE A 741 -24.50 38.88 -26.15
CA ILE A 741 -23.50 37.80 -26.11
C ILE A 741 -23.36 37.31 -24.67
N LEU A 742 -23.81 36.09 -24.39
CA LEU A 742 -23.57 35.38 -23.14
C LEU A 742 -22.28 34.56 -23.26
N VAL A 743 -21.38 34.73 -22.29
CA VAL A 743 -20.12 34.00 -22.19
C VAL A 743 -20.11 33.25 -20.87
N SER A 744 -19.78 31.96 -20.89
CA SER A 744 -19.56 31.16 -19.67
C SER A 744 -18.42 30.17 -19.89
N GLU A 745 -17.87 29.68 -18.78
CA GLU A 745 -16.95 28.54 -18.77
C GLU A 745 -17.30 27.76 -17.50
N LEU A 746 -18.04 26.66 -17.72
CA LEU A 746 -18.72 25.83 -16.73
C LEU A 746 -18.57 24.35 -17.13
N LEU A 747 -17.52 24.03 -17.88
CA LEU A 747 -17.37 22.72 -18.51
C LEU A 747 -16.48 21.84 -17.63
N GLY A 748 -16.95 20.64 -17.32
CA GLY A 748 -16.11 19.59 -16.76
C GLY A 748 -15.49 18.73 -17.87
N SER A 749 -14.70 17.71 -17.49
CA SER A 749 -14.01 16.81 -18.43
C SER A 749 -14.92 15.97 -19.33
N PHE A 750 -16.22 15.87 -19.01
CA PHE A 750 -17.26 15.25 -19.85
C PHE A 750 -18.25 16.30 -20.40
N GLY A 751 -17.86 17.58 -20.41
CA GLY A 751 -18.65 18.71 -20.89
C GLY A 751 -19.72 19.15 -19.90
N ASP A 752 -20.73 18.31 -19.67
CA ASP A 752 -21.94 18.67 -18.91
C ASP A 752 -21.93 18.27 -17.41
N ASN A 753 -20.84 17.63 -16.93
CA ASN A 753 -20.73 17.11 -15.56
C ASN A 753 -20.55 18.18 -14.45
N GLU A 754 -20.36 19.44 -14.84
CA GLU A 754 -20.39 20.61 -13.94
C GLU A 754 -21.71 21.41 -14.05
N LEU A 755 -22.74 20.80 -14.65
CA LEU A 755 -24.12 21.30 -14.73
C LEU A 755 -24.27 22.59 -15.57
N SER A 756 -23.38 22.76 -16.56
CA SER A 756 -23.47 23.79 -17.59
C SER A 756 -24.86 23.88 -18.26
N PRO A 757 -25.55 22.77 -18.61
CA PRO A 757 -26.89 22.86 -19.20
C PRO A 757 -27.91 23.52 -18.27
N GLU A 758 -27.97 23.10 -17.00
CA GLU A 758 -28.90 23.62 -16.00
C GLU A 758 -28.58 25.08 -15.60
N CYS A 759 -27.31 25.48 -15.63
CA CYS A 759 -26.88 26.86 -15.40
C CYS A 759 -27.28 27.78 -16.55
N LEU A 760 -26.94 27.37 -17.78
CA LEU A 760 -27.22 28.14 -18.98
C LEU A 760 -28.71 28.20 -19.30
N ASP A 761 -29.47 27.14 -19.07
CA ASP A 761 -30.94 27.14 -19.19
C ASP A 761 -31.61 28.21 -18.35
N GLY A 762 -31.09 28.46 -17.14
CA GLY A 762 -31.46 29.62 -16.35
C GLY A 762 -31.10 30.92 -17.08
N ALA A 763 -29.81 31.08 -17.40
CA ALA A 763 -29.27 32.29 -18.01
C ALA A 763 -29.93 32.69 -19.35
N MET A 764 -30.46 31.74 -20.13
CA MET A 764 -31.13 32.03 -21.40
C MET A 764 -32.34 32.97 -21.25
N ARG A 765 -32.97 33.07 -20.06
CA ARG A 765 -34.11 34.00 -19.83
C ARG A 765 -33.80 35.46 -20.13
N PHE A 766 -32.52 35.86 -20.02
CA PHE A 766 -32.06 37.23 -20.28
C PHE A 766 -31.25 37.36 -21.58
N LEU A 767 -31.08 36.29 -22.37
CA LEU A 767 -30.48 36.38 -23.71
C LEU A 767 -31.53 36.86 -24.72
N LYS A 768 -31.16 37.77 -25.64
CA LYS A 768 -32.07 38.21 -26.71
C LYS A 768 -32.38 37.05 -27.68
N PRO A 769 -33.53 37.05 -28.40
CA PRO A 769 -33.89 35.99 -29.35
C PRO A 769 -32.93 35.77 -30.54
N HIS A 770 -31.95 36.67 -30.74
CA HIS A 770 -30.88 36.56 -31.73
C HIS A 770 -29.48 36.66 -31.07
N GLY A 771 -29.41 36.51 -29.75
CA GLY A 771 -28.17 36.54 -28.99
C GLY A 771 -27.34 35.28 -29.18
N ILE A 772 -26.04 35.41 -28.89
CA ILE A 772 -25.03 34.36 -29.03
C ILE A 772 -24.70 33.81 -27.64
N SER A 773 -24.55 32.49 -27.52
CA SER A 773 -23.88 31.85 -26.39
C SER A 773 -22.46 31.45 -26.79
N ILE A 774 -21.51 31.57 -25.85
CA ILE A 774 -20.14 31.10 -25.96
C ILE A 774 -19.84 30.34 -24.65
N PRO A 775 -19.77 28.99 -24.63
CA PRO A 775 -19.86 28.10 -25.80
C PRO A 775 -21.24 28.09 -26.48
N SER A 776 -21.22 27.80 -27.79
CA SER A 776 -22.41 27.57 -28.60
C SER A 776 -22.87 26.11 -28.56
N SER A 777 -21.95 25.16 -28.40
CA SER A 777 -22.30 23.76 -28.07
C SER A 777 -21.13 23.00 -27.44
N TYR A 778 -21.42 21.85 -26.84
CA TYR A 778 -20.42 20.90 -26.34
C TYR A 778 -20.95 19.47 -26.33
N THR A 779 -20.03 18.53 -26.57
CA THR A 779 -20.32 17.13 -26.90
C THR A 779 -19.49 16.17 -26.04
N ALA A 780 -20.18 15.33 -25.27
CA ALA A 780 -19.54 14.29 -24.46
C ALA A 780 -19.11 13.11 -25.34
N HIS A 781 -17.92 12.56 -25.09
CA HIS A 781 -17.30 11.49 -25.88
C HIS A 781 -16.75 10.39 -24.97
N LEU A 782 -16.84 9.13 -25.39
CA LEU A 782 -16.53 7.98 -24.54
C LEU A 782 -15.80 6.86 -25.31
N ALA A 783 -14.92 6.14 -24.60
CA ALA A 783 -14.24 4.94 -25.10
C ALA A 783 -13.99 3.90 -23.97
N PRO A 784 -13.99 2.59 -24.26
CA PRO A 784 -13.67 1.54 -23.29
C PRO A 784 -12.18 1.51 -22.90
N LEU A 785 -11.91 1.39 -21.59
CA LEU A 785 -10.58 1.54 -21.00
C LEU A 785 -10.17 0.31 -20.17
N SER A 786 -8.92 -0.13 -20.35
CA SER A 786 -8.23 -1.01 -19.42
C SER A 786 -7.22 -0.23 -18.58
N SER A 787 -7.25 -0.43 -17.27
CA SER A 787 -6.19 -0.08 -16.33
C SER A 787 -6.42 -0.78 -15.00
N SER A 788 -5.57 -1.76 -14.69
CA SER A 788 -5.59 -2.48 -13.41
C SER A 788 -5.22 -1.56 -12.24
N LYS A 789 -4.36 -0.57 -12.48
CA LYS A 789 -3.98 0.46 -11.50
C LYS A 789 -5.17 1.33 -11.09
N LEU A 790 -5.88 1.95 -12.04
CA LEU A 790 -7.00 2.84 -11.73
C LEU A 790 -8.16 2.11 -11.03
N TYR A 791 -8.44 0.87 -11.44
CA TYR A 791 -9.42 0.02 -10.77
C TYR A 791 -9.02 -0.29 -9.32
N ASN A 792 -7.75 -0.64 -9.08
CA ASN A 792 -7.24 -0.85 -7.71
C ASN A 792 -7.28 0.42 -6.85
N GLU A 793 -6.91 1.58 -7.39
CA GLU A 793 -6.98 2.84 -6.64
C GLU A 793 -8.43 3.20 -6.26
N ALA A 794 -9.39 2.97 -7.16
CA ALA A 794 -10.82 3.17 -6.87
C ALA A 794 -11.34 2.16 -5.84
N ARG A 795 -11.01 0.88 -6.00
CA ARG A 795 -11.38 -0.23 -5.09
C ARG A 795 -10.74 -0.11 -3.70
N ALA A 796 -9.58 0.54 -3.57
CA ALA A 796 -8.89 0.77 -2.30
C ALA A 796 -9.58 1.83 -1.43
N ILE A 797 -10.39 2.72 -2.03
CA ILE A 797 -11.31 3.59 -1.29
C ILE A 797 -12.43 2.70 -0.74
N LYS A 798 -12.46 2.51 0.58
CA LYS A 798 -13.34 1.54 1.29
C LYS A 798 -14.81 1.97 1.40
N GLU A 799 -15.37 2.49 0.32
CA GLU A 799 -16.78 2.82 0.15
C GLU A 799 -17.24 2.29 -1.20
N GLU A 800 -18.25 1.42 -1.26
CA GLU A 800 -18.72 0.79 -2.52
C GLU A 800 -19.04 1.81 -3.63
N LYS A 801 -19.46 3.01 -3.22
CA LYS A 801 -19.74 4.18 -4.07
C LYS A 801 -18.53 4.66 -4.88
N SER A 802 -17.30 4.28 -4.54
CA SER A 802 -16.11 4.64 -5.33
C SER A 802 -16.20 4.08 -6.75
N LEU A 803 -16.66 2.83 -6.89
CA LEU A 803 -16.86 2.17 -8.19
C LEU A 803 -18.18 2.58 -8.87
N GLU A 804 -18.97 3.46 -8.24
CA GLU A 804 -20.15 4.13 -8.80
C GLU A 804 -19.93 5.65 -9.01
N THR A 805 -18.70 6.14 -8.84
CA THR A 805 -18.34 7.56 -8.95
C THR A 805 -17.34 7.77 -10.08
N PRO A 806 -17.54 8.73 -10.99
CA PRO A 806 -16.53 9.07 -11.98
C PRO A 806 -15.42 9.95 -11.40
N TYR A 807 -14.19 9.80 -11.88
CA TYR A 807 -13.00 10.54 -11.43
C TYR A 807 -12.39 11.39 -12.55
N VAL A 808 -11.77 12.53 -12.23
CA VAL A 808 -10.85 13.24 -13.12
C VAL A 808 -9.46 12.63 -12.96
N VAL A 809 -8.81 12.24 -14.06
CA VAL A 809 -7.56 11.45 -14.03
C VAL A 809 -6.65 11.83 -15.21
N MET A 810 -5.38 12.15 -14.96
CA MET A 810 -4.38 12.22 -16.03
C MET A 810 -3.87 10.81 -16.36
N PHE A 811 -4.49 10.16 -17.33
CA PHE A 811 -4.11 8.80 -17.75
C PHE A 811 -2.63 8.66 -18.13
N GLN A 812 -1.98 7.65 -17.56
CA GLN A 812 -0.62 7.22 -17.86
C GLN A 812 -0.55 5.70 -18.09
N ALA A 813 -1.01 4.88 -17.13
CA ALA A 813 -0.99 3.43 -17.21
C ALA A 813 -2.33 2.85 -17.71
N VAL A 814 -2.68 3.13 -18.97
CA VAL A 814 -3.97 2.75 -19.57
C VAL A 814 -3.84 2.23 -21.00
N ASN A 815 -4.84 1.47 -21.46
CA ASN A 815 -5.00 1.08 -22.87
C ASN A 815 -6.46 1.24 -23.30
N LEU A 816 -6.70 1.78 -24.50
CA LEU A 816 -8.03 1.80 -25.12
C LEU A 816 -8.32 0.44 -25.76
N LEU A 817 -9.45 -0.17 -25.41
CA LEU A 817 -9.79 -1.54 -25.84
C LEU A 817 -10.49 -1.59 -27.21
N SER A 818 -11.02 -0.46 -27.66
CA SER A 818 -11.70 -0.32 -28.95
C SER A 818 -10.71 -0.20 -30.12
N GLY A 819 -11.03 -0.87 -31.23
CA GLY A 819 -10.29 -0.81 -32.48
C GLY A 819 -10.94 0.06 -33.56
N GLU A 820 -10.24 0.24 -34.66
CA GLU A 820 -10.77 0.84 -35.90
C GLU A 820 -11.39 -0.24 -36.79
N GLY A 821 -12.68 -0.11 -37.11
CA GLY A 821 -13.39 -1.02 -38.02
C GLY A 821 -14.85 -1.24 -37.64
N PRO A 822 -15.69 -1.74 -38.55
CA PRO A 822 -17.15 -1.85 -38.36
C PRO A 822 -17.57 -3.04 -37.46
N GLY A 823 -16.62 -3.84 -36.98
CA GLY A 823 -16.85 -5.02 -36.13
C GLY A 823 -17.51 -6.21 -36.84
N PRO A 824 -17.61 -7.36 -36.16
CA PRO A 824 -18.24 -8.58 -36.69
C PRO A 824 -19.66 -8.41 -37.23
N SER A 825 -20.49 -7.55 -36.63
CA SER A 825 -21.87 -7.30 -37.07
C SER A 825 -21.98 -6.24 -38.18
N GLY A 826 -20.92 -5.48 -38.43
CA GLY A 826 -20.95 -4.28 -39.27
C GLY A 826 -21.55 -3.04 -38.60
N LEU A 827 -21.88 -3.09 -37.30
CA LEU A 827 -22.58 -2.05 -36.55
C LEU A 827 -21.72 -1.31 -35.51
N CYS A 828 -20.42 -1.58 -35.42
CA CYS A 828 -19.53 -0.87 -34.50
C CYS A 828 -19.15 0.51 -35.06
N GLY A 829 -19.08 1.51 -34.17
CA GLY A 829 -18.57 2.84 -34.45
C GLY A 829 -17.04 2.94 -34.29
N PRO A 830 -16.48 4.16 -34.41
CA PRO A 830 -15.04 4.42 -34.25
C PRO A 830 -14.51 4.11 -32.83
N GLN A 831 -13.18 4.18 -32.65
CA GLN A 831 -12.52 3.90 -31.37
C GLN A 831 -13.03 4.74 -30.19
N VAL A 832 -13.36 6.02 -30.44
CA VAL A 832 -13.94 6.96 -29.46
C VAL A 832 -15.24 7.50 -30.06
N GLN A 833 -16.35 7.47 -29.31
CA GLN A 833 -17.69 7.76 -29.83
C GLN A 833 -18.37 8.90 -29.08
N GLU A 834 -19.15 9.70 -29.80
CA GLU A 834 -20.04 10.72 -29.23
C GLU A 834 -21.17 10.06 -28.42
N CYS A 835 -21.45 10.59 -27.23
CA CYS A 835 -22.60 10.22 -26.42
C CYS A 835 -23.80 11.15 -26.70
N TRP A 836 -23.57 12.47 -26.64
CA TRP A 836 -24.60 13.50 -26.86
C TRP A 836 -23.99 14.91 -26.93
N GLU A 837 -24.71 15.82 -27.59
CA GLU A 837 -24.45 17.27 -27.61
C GLU A 837 -25.47 18.07 -26.76
N PHE A 838 -25.02 19.22 -26.23
CA PHE A 838 -25.86 20.30 -25.75
C PHE A 838 -25.59 21.58 -26.55
N GLU A 839 -26.64 22.20 -27.10
CA GLU A 839 -26.56 23.47 -27.86
C GLU A 839 -27.12 24.65 -27.08
N HIS A 840 -26.49 25.82 -27.22
CA HIS A 840 -26.86 27.07 -26.56
C HIS A 840 -26.82 28.26 -27.54
N PRO A 841 -27.89 29.10 -27.62
CA PRO A 841 -29.22 28.88 -27.05
C PRO A 841 -29.95 27.70 -27.69
N ARG A 842 -30.72 26.95 -26.90
CA ARG A 842 -31.49 25.78 -27.41
C ARG A 842 -32.52 26.18 -28.46
N LYS A 843 -32.64 25.36 -29.50
CA LYS A 843 -33.60 25.54 -30.61
C LYS A 843 -35.02 25.18 -30.16
N ASN A 844 -35.91 26.18 -30.09
CA ASN A 844 -37.33 26.05 -29.68
C ASN A 844 -37.52 25.53 -28.23
N PRO A 845 -37.10 26.28 -27.19
CA PRO A 845 -37.27 25.87 -25.80
C PRO A 845 -38.74 25.97 -25.36
N VAL A 846 -39.21 24.99 -24.58
CA VAL A 846 -40.50 25.05 -23.88
C VAL A 846 -40.28 25.74 -22.54
N LEU A 847 -40.83 26.94 -22.39
CA LEU A 847 -40.61 27.82 -21.23
C LEU A 847 -41.93 28.21 -20.55
N ASN A 848 -41.86 28.46 -19.25
CA ASN A 848 -42.92 29.05 -18.45
C ASN A 848 -42.98 30.59 -18.62
N PRO A 849 -43.97 31.30 -18.03
CA PRO A 849 -44.08 32.76 -18.15
C PRO A 849 -42.88 33.56 -17.61
N GLN A 850 -42.00 32.94 -16.82
CA GLN A 850 -40.77 33.50 -16.27
C GLN A 850 -39.54 33.24 -17.15
N GLY A 851 -39.72 32.61 -18.31
CA GLY A 851 -38.63 32.30 -19.25
C GLY A 851 -37.76 31.11 -18.84
N LEU A 852 -38.23 30.25 -17.92
CA LEU A 852 -37.51 29.07 -17.43
C LEU A 852 -38.19 27.77 -17.90
N PRO A 853 -37.45 26.66 -18.11
CA PRO A 853 -38.05 25.35 -18.35
C PRO A 853 -38.94 24.89 -17.19
N PRO A 854 -40.03 24.13 -17.44
CA PRO A 854 -40.94 23.67 -16.40
C PRO A 854 -40.39 22.55 -15.51
N THR A 855 -39.43 21.77 -16.00
CA THR A 855 -38.64 20.76 -15.27
C THR A 855 -37.22 20.71 -15.84
N ASN A 856 -36.30 19.97 -15.23
CA ASN A 856 -34.97 19.69 -15.83
C ASN A 856 -34.99 18.51 -16.84
N SER A 857 -36.16 17.89 -17.06
CA SER A 857 -36.26 16.60 -17.79
C SER A 857 -35.86 16.68 -19.26
N HIS A 858 -35.79 17.87 -19.87
CA HIS A 858 -35.29 18.07 -21.23
C HIS A 858 -33.75 17.94 -21.34
N ASN A 859 -33.03 17.93 -20.21
CA ASN A 859 -31.58 17.72 -20.15
C ASN A 859 -31.20 16.27 -19.78
N THR A 860 -32.15 15.34 -19.71
CA THR A 860 -31.80 13.91 -19.65
C THR A 860 -31.24 13.46 -20.99
N ARG A 861 -30.32 12.51 -20.96
CA ARG A 861 -29.69 11.93 -22.15
C ARG A 861 -29.55 10.42 -21.98
N SER A 862 -29.41 9.71 -23.09
CA SER A 862 -29.11 8.29 -23.13
C SER A 862 -28.36 7.98 -24.42
N ALA A 863 -27.19 7.36 -24.31
CA ALA A 863 -26.41 6.86 -25.45
C ALA A 863 -26.33 5.33 -25.36
N LYS A 864 -26.36 4.67 -26.53
CA LYS A 864 -26.12 3.22 -26.65
C LYS A 864 -25.11 3.00 -27.78
N LEU A 865 -23.87 2.77 -27.38
CA LEU A 865 -22.66 2.77 -28.21
C LEU A 865 -22.19 1.34 -28.47
N ARG A 866 -21.49 1.11 -29.58
CA ARG A 866 -20.96 -0.21 -29.96
C ARG A 866 -19.52 -0.10 -30.44
N PHE A 867 -18.62 -0.79 -29.76
CA PHE A 867 -17.19 -0.77 -30.02
C PHE A 867 -16.72 -2.16 -30.45
N HIS A 868 -15.94 -2.21 -31.52
CA HIS A 868 -15.24 -3.43 -31.92
C HIS A 868 -14.00 -3.61 -31.04
N ILE A 869 -13.82 -4.81 -30.49
CA ILE A 869 -12.67 -5.19 -29.68
C ILE A 869 -11.76 -6.11 -30.51
N PRO A 870 -10.63 -5.65 -31.06
CA PRO A 870 -9.81 -6.44 -31.98
C PRO A 870 -8.92 -7.48 -31.28
N HIS A 871 -8.57 -7.26 -30.02
CA HIS A 871 -7.64 -8.09 -29.25
C HIS A 871 -8.15 -8.27 -27.82
N ALA A 872 -7.83 -9.39 -27.17
CA ALA A 872 -8.33 -9.71 -25.83
C ALA A 872 -7.92 -8.66 -24.79
N GLY A 873 -8.80 -8.34 -23.85
CA GLY A 873 -8.54 -7.35 -22.81
C GLY A 873 -9.59 -7.33 -21.71
N VAL A 874 -9.23 -6.84 -20.52
CA VAL A 874 -10.19 -6.61 -19.43
C VAL A 874 -10.63 -5.15 -19.39
N LEU A 875 -11.94 -4.93 -19.47
CA LEU A 875 -12.59 -3.63 -19.29
C LEU A 875 -12.64 -3.28 -17.79
N HIS A 876 -11.91 -2.24 -17.40
CA HIS A 876 -11.84 -1.74 -16.03
C HIS A 876 -12.72 -0.50 -15.81
N GLY A 877 -13.06 0.20 -16.89
CA GLY A 877 -13.89 1.40 -16.88
C GLY A 877 -14.01 2.04 -18.26
N LEU A 878 -14.52 3.27 -18.30
CA LEU A 878 -14.74 4.05 -19.50
C LEU A 878 -13.96 5.37 -19.40
N ALA A 879 -13.23 5.72 -20.46
CA ALA A 879 -12.60 7.01 -20.61
C ALA A 879 -13.61 8.02 -21.18
N GLY A 880 -13.86 9.09 -20.42
CA GLY A 880 -14.71 10.22 -20.80
C GLY A 880 -13.89 11.43 -21.24
N TYR A 881 -14.35 12.07 -22.33
CA TYR A 881 -13.75 13.26 -22.92
C TYR A 881 -14.85 14.26 -23.31
N PHE A 882 -14.47 15.47 -23.68
CA PHE A 882 -15.37 16.43 -24.33
C PHE A 882 -14.71 17.16 -25.50
N GLU A 883 -15.56 17.64 -26.39
CA GLU A 883 -15.25 18.73 -27.33
C GLU A 883 -16.29 19.84 -27.17
N ALA A 884 -15.90 21.10 -27.37
CA ALA A 884 -16.78 22.26 -27.28
C ALA A 884 -16.57 23.23 -28.45
N ILE A 885 -17.65 23.71 -29.05
CA ILE A 885 -17.62 24.79 -30.02
C ILE A 885 -17.86 26.09 -29.27
N LEU A 886 -16.85 26.96 -29.23
CA LEU A 886 -16.95 28.27 -28.59
C LEU A 886 -17.72 29.25 -29.48
N TYR A 887 -17.27 29.43 -30.71
CA TYR A 887 -17.99 30.20 -31.73
C TYR A 887 -17.54 29.84 -33.15
N GLY A 888 -18.46 29.36 -33.99
CA GLY A 888 -18.24 29.08 -35.41
C GLY A 888 -17.27 27.94 -35.68
N ASN A 889 -15.96 28.23 -35.73
CA ASN A 889 -14.89 27.25 -35.98
C ASN A 889 -13.80 27.28 -34.89
N ILE A 890 -14.04 28.00 -33.80
CA ILE A 890 -13.16 28.13 -32.64
C ILE A 890 -13.75 27.24 -31.54
N GLY A 891 -12.93 26.39 -30.93
CA GLY A 891 -13.38 25.37 -29.99
C GLY A 891 -12.32 24.96 -28.97
N LEU A 892 -12.70 24.04 -28.09
CA LEU A 892 -11.86 23.36 -27.10
C LEU A 892 -12.02 21.84 -27.25
N SER A 893 -10.98 21.05 -26.99
CA SER A 893 -11.04 19.59 -27.10
C SER A 893 -10.01 18.91 -26.20
N ILE A 894 -10.45 17.89 -25.45
CA ILE A 894 -9.55 16.90 -24.82
C ILE A 894 -9.66 15.51 -25.47
N HIS A 895 -10.41 15.38 -26.56
CA HIS A 895 -10.52 14.13 -27.31
C HIS A 895 -9.13 13.69 -27.82
N PRO A 896 -8.67 12.45 -27.57
CA PRO A 896 -7.26 12.07 -27.71
C PRO A 896 -6.70 12.33 -29.12
N HIS A 897 -7.47 11.98 -30.16
CA HIS A 897 -7.07 12.17 -31.57
C HIS A 897 -7.19 13.62 -32.09
N ARG A 898 -7.77 14.54 -31.32
CA ARG A 898 -8.10 15.91 -31.76
C ARG A 898 -7.53 17.02 -30.88
N LYS A 899 -7.17 16.74 -29.62
CA LYS A 899 -6.59 17.72 -28.67
C LYS A 899 -5.43 18.51 -29.29
N ASP A 900 -4.51 17.85 -29.99
CA ASP A 900 -3.31 18.49 -30.56
C ASP A 900 -3.59 19.31 -31.84
N GLN A 901 -4.79 19.20 -32.40
CA GLN A 901 -5.26 19.97 -33.56
C GLN A 901 -6.11 21.17 -33.14
N VAL A 902 -6.91 21.03 -32.07
CA VAL A 902 -7.91 22.02 -31.62
C VAL A 902 -7.44 22.83 -30.40
N SER A 903 -6.66 22.22 -29.50
CA SER A 903 -6.34 22.75 -28.17
C SER A 903 -4.98 22.27 -27.68
N LYS A 904 -3.98 22.32 -28.55
CA LYS A 904 -2.63 21.86 -28.24
C LYS A 904 -2.05 22.59 -27.01
N ASP A 905 -1.42 21.82 -26.12
CA ASP A 905 -0.79 22.29 -24.88
C ASP A 905 -1.79 22.98 -23.90
N MET A 906 -3.08 22.64 -23.98
CA MET A 906 -4.13 23.06 -23.02
C MET A 906 -4.04 22.27 -21.71
N LEU A 907 -4.22 22.94 -20.57
CA LEU A 907 -3.91 22.41 -19.23
C LEU A 907 -5.14 22.23 -18.33
N SER A 908 -6.28 22.83 -18.68
CA SER A 908 -7.43 23.00 -17.79
C SER A 908 -8.18 21.72 -17.40
N TRP A 909 -8.05 20.64 -18.17
CA TRP A 909 -8.83 19.41 -17.99
C TRP A 909 -7.99 18.16 -18.28
N PHE A 910 -7.98 17.22 -17.33
CA PHE A 910 -7.66 15.82 -17.60
C PHE A 910 -8.95 15.04 -17.95
N PRO A 911 -8.87 13.89 -18.65
CA PRO A 911 -10.03 13.03 -18.92
C PRO A 911 -10.81 12.61 -17.68
N LEU A 912 -12.04 12.11 -17.90
CA LEU A 912 -12.85 11.45 -16.88
C LEU A 912 -12.69 9.92 -16.95
N PHE A 913 -12.80 9.24 -15.81
CA PHE A 913 -12.79 7.79 -15.68
C PHE A 913 -14.07 7.33 -14.99
N PHE A 914 -14.89 6.53 -15.67
CA PHE A 914 -16.05 5.85 -15.09
C PHE A 914 -15.68 4.39 -14.79
N PRO A 915 -15.40 4.00 -13.53
CA PRO A 915 -15.08 2.61 -13.19
C PRO A 915 -16.27 1.65 -13.42
N PHE A 916 -15.99 0.34 -13.46
CA PHE A 916 -17.01 -0.69 -13.22
C PHE A 916 -16.75 -1.38 -11.87
N LYS A 917 -17.81 -1.90 -11.23
CA LYS A 917 -17.70 -2.70 -10.00
C LYS A 917 -16.89 -3.98 -10.21
N GLU A 918 -17.10 -4.64 -11.35
CA GLU A 918 -16.43 -5.89 -11.73
C GLU A 918 -15.69 -5.69 -13.07
N PRO A 919 -14.43 -6.12 -13.20
CA PRO A 919 -13.70 -6.05 -14.46
C PRO A 919 -14.25 -7.07 -15.48
N LEU A 920 -14.66 -6.61 -16.66
CA LEU A 920 -15.29 -7.45 -17.68
C LEU A 920 -14.28 -7.93 -18.73
N TYR A 921 -14.09 -9.25 -18.84
CA TYR A 921 -13.25 -9.84 -19.90
C TYR A 921 -13.88 -9.71 -21.29
N LEU A 922 -13.12 -9.21 -22.25
CA LEU A 922 -13.52 -9.03 -23.64
C LEU A 922 -12.59 -9.87 -24.55
N PRO A 923 -13.07 -10.97 -25.16
CA PRO A 923 -12.28 -11.75 -26.10
C PRO A 923 -11.92 -10.99 -27.40
N SER A 924 -10.86 -11.44 -28.08
CA SER A 924 -10.46 -10.92 -29.40
C SER A 924 -11.58 -11.06 -30.43
N ASN A 925 -11.74 -10.05 -31.28
CA ASN A 925 -12.82 -9.92 -32.26
C ASN A 925 -14.26 -9.95 -31.68
N SER A 926 -14.46 -9.48 -30.44
CA SER A 926 -15.79 -9.30 -29.84
C SER A 926 -16.40 -7.90 -30.14
N GLU A 927 -17.67 -7.72 -29.77
CA GLU A 927 -18.35 -6.42 -29.75
C GLU A 927 -18.73 -6.04 -28.33
N LEU A 928 -18.34 -4.85 -27.89
CA LEU A 928 -18.74 -4.26 -26.61
C LEU A 928 -19.84 -3.23 -26.85
N GLN A 929 -20.98 -3.43 -26.20
CA GLN A 929 -22.09 -2.47 -26.17
C GLN A 929 -22.08 -1.74 -24.83
N ILE A 930 -22.03 -0.41 -24.86
CA ILE A 930 -22.08 0.44 -23.67
C ILE A 930 -23.38 1.23 -23.70
N SER A 931 -24.12 1.22 -22.61
CA SER A 931 -25.32 2.04 -22.41
C SER A 931 -25.03 3.03 -21.28
N ILE A 932 -25.23 4.33 -21.50
CA ILE A 932 -24.96 5.38 -20.51
C ILE A 932 -26.09 6.41 -20.53
N TRP A 933 -26.53 6.84 -19.35
CA TRP A 933 -27.64 7.77 -19.14
C TRP A 933 -27.18 8.98 -18.34
N ARG A 934 -27.78 10.14 -18.61
CA ARG A 934 -27.73 11.35 -17.77
C ARG A 934 -29.15 11.61 -17.26
N LEU A 935 -29.34 11.60 -15.95
CA LEU A 935 -30.65 11.60 -15.31
C LEU A 935 -30.80 12.76 -14.32
N THR A 936 -32.03 13.08 -13.94
CA THR A 936 -32.33 14.14 -12.97
C THR A 936 -33.67 13.91 -12.27
N ASN A 937 -33.73 14.29 -11.00
CA ASN A 937 -34.94 14.29 -10.16
C ASN A 937 -35.40 15.73 -9.80
N GLY A 938 -34.86 16.74 -10.48
CA GLY A 938 -35.12 18.17 -10.20
C GLY A 938 -34.32 18.76 -9.04
N ARG A 939 -33.73 17.93 -8.15
CA ARG A 939 -32.79 18.37 -7.10
C ARG A 939 -31.33 18.10 -7.49
N GLN A 940 -31.07 16.97 -8.14
CA GLN A 940 -29.75 16.48 -8.53
C GLN A 940 -29.73 16.08 -10.01
N VAL A 941 -28.53 15.93 -10.55
CA VAL A 941 -28.22 15.32 -11.85
C VAL A 941 -27.15 14.26 -11.58
N TRP A 942 -27.23 13.11 -12.25
CA TRP A 942 -26.25 12.03 -12.13
C TRP A 942 -26.12 11.26 -13.45
N TYR A 943 -25.14 10.35 -13.51
CA TYR A 943 -24.99 9.39 -14.59
C TYR A 943 -25.22 7.98 -14.09
N GLU A 944 -25.70 7.11 -14.99
CA GLU A 944 -25.76 5.66 -14.81
C GLU A 944 -25.11 5.03 -16.04
N TRP A 945 -24.39 3.92 -15.90
CA TRP A 945 -23.72 3.25 -17.03
C TRP A 945 -23.70 1.73 -16.89
N HIS A 946 -23.70 1.05 -18.02
CA HIS A 946 -23.81 -0.42 -18.16
C HIS A 946 -23.01 -0.89 -19.38
N ALA A 947 -22.45 -2.10 -19.33
CA ALA A 947 -21.64 -2.71 -20.38
C ALA A 947 -22.04 -4.16 -20.64
N GLU A 948 -22.08 -4.54 -21.92
CA GLU A 948 -22.53 -5.85 -22.41
C GLU A 948 -21.58 -6.33 -23.51
N SER A 949 -20.96 -7.51 -23.35
CA SER A 949 -20.09 -8.10 -24.38
C SER A 949 -20.86 -9.11 -25.23
N PHE A 950 -20.63 -9.09 -26.55
CA PHE A 950 -21.25 -9.97 -27.53
C PHE A 950 -20.20 -10.69 -28.37
N LEU A 951 -20.42 -12.00 -28.58
CA LEU A 951 -19.57 -12.86 -29.41
C LEU A 951 -20.28 -13.19 -30.72
N GLY A 952 -19.55 -13.09 -31.84
CA GLY A 952 -20.07 -13.39 -33.17
C GLY A 952 -20.27 -14.89 -33.37
N SER A 953 -21.52 -15.36 -33.32
CA SER A 953 -21.84 -16.76 -33.65
C SER A 953 -21.71 -17.01 -35.16
N SER A 954 -20.82 -17.93 -35.54
CA SER A 954 -20.80 -18.44 -36.90
C SER A 954 -22.05 -19.30 -37.14
N PRO A 955 -22.74 -19.17 -38.30
CA PRO A 955 -23.91 -19.98 -38.58
C PRO A 955 -23.50 -21.46 -38.77
N PRO A 956 -24.27 -22.43 -38.25
CA PRO A 956 -23.92 -23.85 -38.30
C PRO A 956 -23.90 -24.36 -39.75
N THR A 957 -22.72 -24.79 -40.20
CA THR A 957 -22.48 -25.34 -41.53
C THR A 957 -22.99 -26.78 -41.66
N PHE A 958 -24.26 -26.93 -42.04
CA PHE A 958 -24.81 -28.23 -42.44
C PHE A 958 -24.01 -28.82 -43.63
N PRO A 959 -23.61 -30.11 -43.59
CA PRO A 959 -22.86 -30.73 -44.68
C PRO A 959 -23.74 -30.90 -45.93
N ALA A 960 -23.49 -30.09 -46.97
CA ALA A 960 -24.20 -30.22 -48.24
C ALA A 960 -23.75 -31.47 -49.01
N THR A 961 -24.65 -32.42 -49.22
CA THR A 961 -24.39 -33.64 -49.99
C THR A 961 -24.10 -33.34 -51.46
N SER A 962 -23.02 -33.92 -51.98
CA SER A 962 -22.55 -33.70 -53.36
C SER A 962 -23.42 -34.37 -54.43
N GLY A 963 -23.81 -33.63 -55.48
CA GLY A 963 -24.26 -34.23 -56.74
C GLY A 963 -25.24 -33.38 -57.56
N GLY A 964 -24.76 -32.74 -58.63
CA GLY A 964 -25.60 -32.03 -59.61
C GLY A 964 -24.79 -31.07 -60.48
N GLN A 965 -24.89 -31.17 -61.81
CA GLN A 965 -24.16 -30.33 -62.76
C GLN A 965 -25.03 -29.17 -63.34
N PRO A 966 -24.41 -28.13 -63.94
CA PRO A 966 -25.01 -26.78 -64.03
C PRO A 966 -25.67 -26.45 -65.40
N LEU A 967 -26.10 -25.17 -65.52
CA LEU A 967 -26.49 -24.38 -66.71
C LEU A 967 -28.02 -24.23 -66.99
N PRO A 968 -28.49 -23.09 -67.57
CA PRO A 968 -27.98 -21.70 -67.51
C PRO A 968 -29.17 -20.68 -67.27
N PRO A 969 -29.17 -19.36 -67.63
CA PRO A 969 -29.87 -18.35 -66.82
C PRO A 969 -31.03 -17.57 -67.49
N ILE A 970 -31.85 -16.87 -66.70
CA ILE A 970 -32.72 -15.76 -67.14
C ILE A 970 -32.60 -14.57 -66.18
N LEU A 971 -32.56 -13.37 -66.75
CA LEU A 971 -32.39 -12.07 -66.08
C LEU A 971 -33.65 -11.63 -65.31
N MET A 972 -33.46 -10.76 -64.31
CA MET A 972 -33.89 -9.35 -64.48
C MET A 972 -32.79 -8.39 -64.03
N ALA A 973 -32.75 -7.21 -64.67
CA ALA A 973 -31.54 -6.39 -64.77
C ALA A 973 -31.31 -5.41 -63.61
N SER A 974 -30.04 -5.08 -63.38
CA SER A 974 -29.62 -3.82 -62.73
C SER A 974 -30.04 -2.60 -63.57
N PRO A 975 -29.91 -1.39 -63.02
CA PRO A 975 -28.82 -0.56 -63.55
C PRO A 975 -27.96 0.11 -62.47
N THR A 976 -26.65 -0.02 -62.65
CA THR A 976 -25.62 0.76 -61.95
C THR A 976 -25.45 2.15 -62.57
N ILE A 977 -25.25 3.18 -61.74
CA ILE A 977 -24.32 4.29 -62.04
C ILE A 977 -23.57 4.62 -60.75
N GLY A 978 -22.24 4.78 -60.84
CA GLY A 978 -21.39 5.30 -59.77
C GLY A 978 -20.58 6.50 -60.27
N VAL A 979 -20.22 7.42 -59.36
CA VAL A 979 -19.43 8.63 -59.64
C VAL A 979 -18.45 8.86 -58.47
N PRO A 980 -17.17 9.21 -58.70
CA PRO A 980 -16.17 9.35 -57.64
C PRO A 980 -16.16 10.74 -56.99
N ILE A 981 -15.48 10.85 -55.83
CA ILE A 981 -15.29 12.08 -55.06
C ILE A 981 -14.16 12.93 -55.65
N VAL A 982 -14.43 14.22 -55.89
CA VAL A 982 -13.43 15.30 -56.01
C VAL A 982 -13.99 16.55 -55.31
N VAL A 983 -13.11 17.35 -54.67
CA VAL A 983 -13.38 18.66 -54.04
C VAL A 983 -14.12 19.63 -54.99
N ASP A 984 -15.02 20.52 -54.54
CA ASP A 984 -14.70 21.70 -53.70
C ASP A 984 -15.96 22.46 -53.15
N ALA A 985 -15.72 23.44 -52.27
CA ALA A 985 -16.43 24.70 -51.95
C ALA A 985 -17.99 24.90 -51.97
N LEU A 986 -18.45 25.60 -50.91
CA LEU A 986 -19.48 26.68 -50.85
C LEU A 986 -21.01 26.42 -50.98
N SER A 987 -21.65 26.38 -49.79
CA SER A 987 -22.73 27.32 -49.35
C SER A 987 -24.24 27.03 -49.56
N LEU A 988 -25.03 27.60 -48.62
CA LEU A 988 -26.45 28.02 -48.66
C LEU A 988 -27.62 26.98 -48.77
N ARG A 989 -28.27 26.79 -47.59
CA ARG A 989 -29.73 26.79 -47.27
C ARG A 989 -30.70 27.14 -48.44
N PRO A 990 -31.96 26.59 -48.49
CA PRO A 990 -32.92 26.76 -47.38
C PRO A 990 -34.13 25.78 -47.16
N PHE A 991 -34.54 25.69 -45.87
CA PHE A 991 -35.92 25.67 -45.30
C PHE A 991 -37.12 24.83 -45.84
N LYS A 992 -37.84 24.23 -44.85
CA LYS A 992 -39.33 24.12 -44.70
C LYS A 992 -40.07 23.12 -45.63
N THR A 993 -41.24 22.52 -45.29
CA THR A 993 -42.16 22.58 -44.11
C THR A 993 -43.11 21.36 -44.05
N CYS A 994 -43.74 21.13 -42.89
CA CYS A 994 -45.09 20.51 -42.71
C CYS A 994 -45.27 19.00 -43.04
N THR A 995 -46.19 18.23 -42.41
CA THR A 995 -47.08 18.48 -41.26
C THR A 995 -47.44 17.17 -40.52
N MET A 996 -48.04 17.32 -39.32
CA MET A 996 -48.66 16.28 -38.48
C MET A 996 -49.64 15.35 -39.24
N ASN A 997 -49.82 14.12 -38.73
CA ASN A 997 -51.06 13.80 -38.00
C ASN A 997 -50.95 12.52 -37.15
N SER A 998 -51.65 12.51 -36.02
CA SER A 998 -51.70 11.41 -35.06
C SER A 998 -52.73 10.35 -35.45
N PHE A 999 -52.48 9.08 -35.12
CA PHE A 999 -53.54 8.11 -34.85
C PHE A 999 -53.15 7.19 -33.69
N ILE A 1000 -54.07 7.02 -32.74
CA ILE A 1000 -53.96 6.01 -31.68
C ILE A 1000 -54.57 4.72 -32.23
N ILE A 1001 -53.84 3.62 -32.12
CA ILE A 1001 -54.38 2.26 -32.26
C ILE A 1001 -53.92 1.45 -31.04
N ILE A 1002 -54.87 1.04 -30.21
CA ILE A 1002 -54.66 0.02 -29.19
C ILE A 1002 -55.03 -1.32 -29.82
N VAL A 1003 -54.03 -2.20 -30.00
CA VAL A 1003 -54.26 -3.64 -30.16
C VAL A 1003 -53.22 -4.35 -29.29
N ALA A 1004 -53.70 -5.05 -28.26
CA ALA A 1004 -52.88 -5.95 -27.48
C ALA A 1004 -53.13 -7.38 -27.96
N VAL A 1005 -52.07 -8.09 -28.36
CA VAL A 1005 -51.99 -9.55 -28.28
C VAL A 1005 -50.60 -9.90 -27.75
N THR A 1006 -50.58 -10.77 -26.74
CA THR A 1006 -49.38 -11.28 -26.08
C THR A 1006 -48.61 -12.28 -26.94
N PHE A 1007 -47.28 -12.23 -26.90
CA PHE A 1007 -46.45 -13.43 -26.74
C PHE A 1007 -45.06 -13.03 -26.21
N ILE A 1008 -44.85 -13.22 -24.91
CA ILE A 1008 -43.52 -13.23 -24.28
C ILE A 1008 -43.38 -14.60 -23.65
N ALA A 1009 -42.35 -15.35 -24.05
CA ALA A 1009 -41.94 -16.56 -23.34
C ALA A 1009 -41.13 -16.11 -22.10
N PRO A 1010 -41.51 -16.48 -20.87
CA PRO A 1010 -40.72 -16.13 -19.70
C PRO A 1010 -39.42 -16.92 -19.69
N SER A 1011 -38.29 -16.22 -19.74
CA SER A 1011 -37.03 -16.76 -19.26
C SER A 1011 -37.16 -16.96 -17.75
N VAL A 1012 -37.26 -18.21 -17.31
CA VAL A 1012 -37.38 -18.54 -15.88
C VAL A 1012 -36.08 -18.14 -15.19
N LEU A 1013 -36.16 -17.11 -14.34
CA LEU A 1013 -35.07 -16.76 -13.43
C LEU A 1013 -34.92 -17.90 -12.41
N ALA A 1014 -33.68 -18.37 -12.23
CA ALA A 1014 -33.36 -19.40 -11.25
C ALA A 1014 -33.78 -18.94 -9.85
N LEU A 1015 -34.37 -19.85 -9.08
CA LEU A 1015 -34.72 -19.60 -7.68
C LEU A 1015 -33.42 -19.38 -6.87
N THR A 1016 -33.39 -18.33 -6.06
CA THR A 1016 -32.22 -17.90 -5.28
C THR A 1016 -32.69 -17.35 -3.93
N VAL A 1017 -32.03 -17.75 -2.84
CA VAL A 1017 -32.28 -17.21 -1.49
C VAL A 1017 -31.24 -16.13 -1.20
N ASN A 1018 -31.68 -14.99 -0.67
CA ASN A 1018 -30.77 -13.94 -0.23
C ASN A 1018 -30.38 -14.19 1.23
N THR A 1019 -29.18 -14.71 1.46
CA THR A 1019 -28.64 -15.01 2.80
C THR A 1019 -28.48 -13.72 3.63
N PRO A 1020 -29.08 -13.63 4.84
CA PRO A 1020 -28.78 -12.53 5.78
C PRO A 1020 -27.35 -12.65 6.31
N SER A 1021 -26.64 -11.53 6.46
CA SER A 1021 -25.22 -11.51 6.88
C SER A 1021 -24.96 -11.93 8.34
N SER A 1022 -26.00 -12.09 9.14
CA SER A 1022 -25.94 -12.43 10.58
C SER A 1022 -27.36 -12.69 11.10
N LEU A 1023 -27.52 -13.65 12.02
CA LEU A 1023 -28.76 -13.88 12.75
C LEU A 1023 -28.53 -13.74 14.26
N THR A 1024 -29.55 -13.24 14.98
CA THR A 1024 -29.52 -13.04 16.43
C THR A 1024 -30.73 -13.73 17.05
N THR A 1025 -30.52 -14.49 18.12
CA THR A 1025 -31.61 -15.14 18.88
C THR A 1025 -32.67 -14.11 19.32
N CYS A 1026 -33.94 -14.43 19.09
CA CYS A 1026 -35.13 -13.62 19.38
C CYS A 1026 -35.26 -12.24 18.69
N GLU A 1027 -34.41 -11.92 17.71
CA GLU A 1027 -34.59 -10.71 16.89
C GLU A 1027 -35.37 -11.00 15.59
N PRO A 1028 -36.13 -10.03 15.04
CA PRO A 1028 -36.86 -10.18 13.78
C PRO A 1028 -35.97 -9.90 12.56
N THR A 1029 -35.68 -10.94 11.77
CA THR A 1029 -34.92 -10.85 10.51
C THR A 1029 -35.84 -10.98 9.29
N LEU A 1030 -35.52 -10.27 8.21
CA LEU A 1030 -36.19 -10.42 6.92
C LEU A 1030 -35.44 -11.46 6.07
N LEU A 1031 -36.07 -12.58 5.77
CA LEU A 1031 -35.65 -13.51 4.73
C LEU A 1031 -36.24 -13.05 3.39
N SER A 1032 -35.47 -13.09 2.30
CA SER A 1032 -35.95 -12.70 0.96
C SER A 1032 -35.34 -13.57 -0.13
N TRP A 1033 -35.96 -13.60 -1.30
CA TRP A 1033 -35.55 -14.45 -2.41
C TRP A 1033 -35.95 -13.89 -3.78
N SER A 1034 -35.37 -14.42 -4.85
CA SER A 1034 -35.68 -14.03 -6.23
C SER A 1034 -35.78 -15.23 -7.17
N GLY A 1035 -36.51 -15.08 -8.27
CA GLY A 1035 -36.77 -16.15 -9.24
C GLY A 1035 -37.80 -17.19 -8.80
N GLY A 1036 -37.97 -18.24 -9.61
CA GLY A 1036 -38.98 -19.28 -9.42
C GLY A 1036 -40.44 -18.82 -9.55
N THR A 1037 -41.37 -19.69 -9.13
CA THR A 1037 -42.82 -19.51 -9.29
C THR A 1037 -43.58 -19.73 -7.98
N ALA A 1038 -44.20 -18.68 -7.46
CA ALA A 1038 -45.09 -18.75 -6.30
C ALA A 1038 -46.28 -19.73 -6.51
N PRO A 1039 -46.80 -20.41 -5.46
CA PRO A 1039 -46.39 -20.33 -4.06
C PRO A 1039 -44.99 -20.87 -3.75
N TYR A 1040 -44.39 -20.34 -2.68
CA TYR A 1040 -43.12 -20.77 -2.11
C TYR A 1040 -43.31 -21.45 -0.76
N TYR A 1041 -42.42 -22.40 -0.47
CA TYR A 1041 -42.32 -23.17 0.76
C TYR A 1041 -40.93 -22.92 1.34
N LEU A 1042 -40.85 -22.55 2.62
CA LEU A 1042 -39.61 -22.10 3.27
C LEU A 1042 -39.32 -23.02 4.47
N SER A 1043 -38.09 -23.50 4.58
CA SER A 1043 -37.61 -24.36 5.66
C SER A 1043 -36.27 -23.86 6.21
N ILE A 1044 -35.98 -24.19 7.47
CA ILE A 1044 -34.66 -24.06 8.07
C ILE A 1044 -34.11 -25.48 8.29
N LEU A 1045 -32.93 -25.77 7.74
CA LEU A 1045 -32.18 -27.00 7.91
C LEU A 1045 -30.98 -26.75 8.86
N PRO A 1046 -30.37 -27.80 9.44
CA PRO A 1046 -29.05 -27.68 10.07
C PRO A 1046 -27.99 -27.25 9.04
N GLY A 1047 -26.93 -26.57 9.49
CA GLY A 1047 -25.81 -26.12 8.65
C GLY A 1047 -25.29 -27.22 7.72
N GLY A 1048 -25.25 -26.93 6.41
CA GLY A 1048 -24.74 -27.82 5.35
C GLY A 1048 -25.59 -29.06 5.04
N GLU A 1049 -26.42 -29.53 5.97
CA GLU A 1049 -27.18 -30.78 5.87
C GLU A 1049 -28.46 -30.64 5.02
N THR A 1050 -28.29 -30.37 3.73
CA THR A 1050 -29.34 -30.28 2.68
C THR A 1050 -30.20 -31.53 2.48
N THR A 1051 -30.03 -32.58 3.29
CA THR A 1051 -30.87 -33.79 3.31
C THR A 1051 -31.43 -34.15 4.70
N SER A 1052 -31.13 -33.36 5.73
CA SER A 1052 -31.65 -33.55 7.09
C SER A 1052 -33.08 -33.03 7.26
N ALA A 1053 -33.75 -33.48 8.32
CA ALA A 1053 -35.09 -33.02 8.65
C ALA A 1053 -35.05 -31.54 9.07
N ALA A 1054 -35.96 -30.73 8.52
CA ALA A 1054 -36.03 -29.30 8.81
C ALA A 1054 -36.23 -29.02 10.31
N LEU A 1055 -35.37 -28.18 10.88
CA LEU A 1055 -35.49 -27.62 12.23
C LEU A 1055 -36.76 -26.77 12.38
N LYS A 1056 -37.16 -26.11 11.29
CA LYS A 1056 -38.40 -25.34 11.20
C LYS A 1056 -38.94 -25.31 9.76
N THR A 1057 -40.25 -25.22 9.61
CA THR A 1057 -40.93 -24.97 8.32
C THR A 1057 -41.96 -23.86 8.52
N PHE A 1058 -42.09 -22.97 7.54
CA PHE A 1058 -43.02 -21.84 7.58
C PHE A 1058 -44.28 -22.09 6.73
N ASP A 1059 -45.31 -21.29 6.97
CA ASP A 1059 -46.53 -21.28 6.14
C ASP A 1059 -46.22 -20.90 4.68
N THR A 1060 -46.89 -21.57 3.75
CA THR A 1060 -46.77 -21.33 2.31
C THR A 1060 -47.13 -19.89 1.94
N THR A 1061 -46.25 -19.18 1.22
CA THR A 1061 -46.41 -17.76 0.89
C THR A 1061 -46.35 -17.50 -0.62
N ASN A 1062 -46.98 -16.42 -1.07
CA ASN A 1062 -46.85 -15.90 -2.45
C ASN A 1062 -45.95 -14.65 -2.53
N ALA A 1063 -45.45 -14.15 -1.40
CA ALA A 1063 -44.47 -13.07 -1.36
C ALA A 1063 -43.05 -13.58 -1.68
N THR A 1064 -42.16 -12.68 -2.04
CA THR A 1064 -40.71 -12.95 -2.23
C THR A 1064 -39.88 -12.64 -0.98
N GLU A 1065 -40.56 -12.48 0.17
CA GLU A 1065 -39.97 -12.13 1.45
C GLU A 1065 -40.84 -12.64 2.63
N TYR A 1066 -40.22 -12.84 3.79
CA TYR A 1066 -40.86 -13.27 5.02
C TYR A 1066 -40.07 -12.76 6.25
N THR A 1067 -40.73 -12.11 7.21
CA THR A 1067 -40.09 -11.69 8.47
C THR A 1067 -40.22 -12.80 9.53
N TRP A 1068 -39.08 -13.29 10.02
CA TRP A 1068 -38.99 -14.34 11.04
C TRP A 1068 -38.32 -13.80 12.31
N THR A 1069 -38.97 -13.93 13.47
CA THR A 1069 -38.29 -13.78 14.77
C THR A 1069 -37.55 -15.07 15.11
N VAL A 1070 -36.22 -15.01 15.17
CA VAL A 1070 -35.34 -16.20 15.25
C VAL A 1070 -35.52 -16.93 16.58
N ASP A 1071 -36.29 -18.03 16.56
CA ASP A 1071 -36.69 -18.84 17.73
C ASP A 1071 -35.90 -20.15 17.89
N ILE A 1072 -34.74 -20.22 17.23
CA ILE A 1072 -33.71 -21.25 17.42
C ILE A 1072 -32.64 -20.69 18.37
N ALA A 1073 -31.98 -21.58 19.13
CA ALA A 1073 -30.96 -21.19 20.09
C ALA A 1073 -29.70 -20.59 19.43
N ALA A 1074 -28.92 -19.87 20.23
CA ALA A 1074 -27.58 -19.45 19.86
C ALA A 1074 -26.64 -20.66 19.63
N ASP A 1075 -25.50 -20.40 19.00
CA ASP A 1075 -24.46 -21.39 18.70
C ASP A 1075 -25.01 -22.57 17.85
N THR A 1076 -26.04 -22.29 17.04
CA THR A 1076 -26.65 -23.22 16.08
C THR A 1076 -26.44 -22.67 14.67
N GLU A 1077 -25.71 -23.43 13.85
CA GLU A 1077 -25.50 -23.18 12.43
C GLU A 1077 -26.71 -23.68 11.62
N ILE A 1078 -27.21 -22.87 10.69
CA ILE A 1078 -28.39 -23.20 9.89
C ILE A 1078 -28.21 -22.90 8.39
N THR A 1079 -29.03 -23.57 7.56
CA THR A 1079 -29.18 -23.29 6.13
C THR A 1079 -30.66 -23.09 5.80
N VAL A 1080 -30.99 -22.05 5.03
CA VAL A 1080 -32.37 -21.76 4.62
C VAL A 1080 -32.69 -22.49 3.31
N GLU A 1081 -33.64 -23.43 3.33
CA GLU A 1081 -34.20 -24.05 2.14
C GLU A 1081 -35.41 -23.25 1.65
N LEU A 1082 -35.47 -22.99 0.35
CA LEU A 1082 -36.64 -22.43 -0.32
C LEU A 1082 -37.02 -23.29 -1.52
N LYS A 1083 -38.30 -23.65 -1.61
CA LYS A 1083 -38.87 -24.43 -2.70
C LYS A 1083 -40.02 -23.71 -3.36
N ASP A 1084 -40.07 -23.72 -4.69
CA ASP A 1084 -41.16 -23.12 -5.46
C ASP A 1084 -42.25 -24.13 -5.86
N SER A 1085 -43.35 -23.63 -6.45
CA SER A 1085 -44.48 -24.45 -6.87
C SER A 1085 -44.19 -25.40 -8.04
N THR A 1086 -43.08 -25.22 -8.76
CA THR A 1086 -42.60 -26.17 -9.78
C THR A 1086 -41.82 -27.33 -9.16
N GLY A 1087 -41.43 -27.21 -7.88
CA GLY A 1087 -40.61 -28.16 -7.15
C GLY A 1087 -39.11 -27.86 -7.22
N THR A 1088 -38.71 -26.73 -7.80
CA THR A 1088 -37.31 -26.25 -7.81
C THR A 1088 -36.94 -25.83 -6.39
N ILE A 1089 -35.75 -26.21 -5.92
CA ILE A 1089 -35.23 -25.91 -4.59
C ILE A 1089 -33.98 -25.04 -4.74
N ALA A 1090 -33.84 -24.04 -3.88
CA ALA A 1090 -32.65 -23.25 -3.66
C ALA A 1090 -32.30 -23.27 -2.16
N TYR A 1091 -31.03 -23.12 -1.84
CA TYR A 1091 -30.53 -23.02 -0.47
C TYR A 1091 -29.79 -21.68 -0.29
N SER A 1092 -29.75 -21.15 0.93
CA SER A 1092 -28.79 -20.11 1.32
C SER A 1092 -27.40 -20.71 1.57
N ASP A 1093 -26.44 -19.85 1.85
CA ASP A 1093 -25.20 -20.25 2.54
C ASP A 1093 -25.50 -20.65 4.01
N GLU A 1094 -24.50 -21.20 4.69
CA GLU A 1094 -24.54 -21.47 6.14
C GLU A 1094 -24.49 -20.15 6.95
N VAL A 1095 -25.29 -20.08 8.04
CA VAL A 1095 -25.36 -18.89 8.91
C VAL A 1095 -25.45 -19.31 10.38
N ASP A 1096 -24.54 -18.78 11.19
CA ASP A 1096 -24.57 -18.89 12.65
C ASP A 1096 -25.67 -18.03 13.28
N ILE A 1097 -26.37 -18.58 14.27
CA ILE A 1097 -27.28 -17.84 15.14
C ILE A 1097 -26.52 -17.38 16.38
N THR A 1098 -26.37 -16.06 16.53
CA THR A 1098 -25.66 -15.43 17.65
C THR A 1098 -26.56 -15.18 18.86
N ALA A 1099 -25.94 -15.07 20.05
CA ALA A 1099 -26.66 -14.89 21.31
C ALA A 1099 -27.30 -13.49 21.45
N GLY A 1100 -28.63 -13.45 21.46
CA GLY A 1100 -29.42 -12.23 21.65
C GLY A 1100 -29.56 -11.80 23.12
N SER A 1101 -30.06 -10.57 23.30
CA SER A 1101 -30.33 -10.01 24.64
C SER A 1101 -31.63 -10.50 25.29
N ASP A 1102 -32.46 -11.23 24.53
CA ASP A 1102 -33.63 -11.97 24.99
C ASP A 1102 -33.54 -13.41 24.46
N THR A 1103 -34.05 -14.37 25.23
CA THR A 1103 -34.14 -15.80 24.88
C THR A 1103 -35.56 -16.34 25.05
N SER A 1104 -36.53 -15.48 25.41
CA SER A 1104 -37.90 -15.85 25.74
C SER A 1104 -38.72 -16.49 24.61
N CYS A 1105 -38.25 -16.33 23.36
CA CYS A 1105 -38.88 -16.91 22.17
C CYS A 1105 -38.46 -18.38 21.91
N VAL A 1106 -37.32 -18.84 22.43
CA VAL A 1106 -36.75 -20.14 22.07
C VAL A 1106 -37.53 -21.27 22.73
N SER A 1107 -38.15 -22.13 21.93
CA SER A 1107 -38.94 -23.26 22.43
C SER A 1107 -38.06 -24.46 22.81
N THR A 1108 -38.26 -25.02 24.00
CA THR A 1108 -37.50 -26.18 24.52
C THR A 1108 -37.94 -27.52 23.89
N SER A 1109 -38.10 -27.53 22.57
CA SER A 1109 -38.53 -28.68 21.76
C SER A 1109 -37.55 -29.06 20.64
N VAL A 1110 -36.48 -28.28 20.43
CA VAL A 1110 -35.38 -28.60 19.53
C VAL A 1110 -34.13 -28.90 20.36
N SER A 1111 -33.92 -30.18 20.70
CA SER A 1111 -32.70 -30.67 21.35
C SER A 1111 -31.94 -31.54 20.35
N ALA A 1112 -30.76 -31.10 19.91
CA ALA A 1112 -29.95 -31.84 18.94
C ALA A 1112 -29.51 -33.21 19.48
N SER A 1113 -29.67 -34.25 18.66
CA SER A 1113 -29.32 -35.64 18.99
C SER A 1113 -28.15 -36.12 18.14
N ALA A 1114 -26.95 -35.62 18.43
CA ALA A 1114 -25.70 -36.13 17.85
C ALA A 1114 -25.00 -37.05 18.87
N THR A 1115 -24.98 -38.36 18.62
CA THR A 1115 -24.38 -39.35 19.53
C THR A 1115 -23.00 -39.78 19.03
N ALA A 1116 -21.93 -39.28 19.66
CA ALA A 1116 -20.60 -39.87 19.49
C ALA A 1116 -20.53 -41.23 20.22
N GLY A 1117 -20.19 -42.29 19.48
CA GLY A 1117 -20.15 -43.66 20.02
C GLY A 1117 -18.94 -43.90 20.94
N SER A 1118 -19.17 -44.54 22.08
CA SER A 1118 -18.12 -44.85 23.06
C SER A 1118 -17.60 -46.29 22.98
N THR A 1119 -16.35 -46.46 23.40
CA THR A 1119 -15.89 -47.59 24.24
C THR A 1119 -14.69 -47.10 25.06
N SER A 1120 -14.46 -47.51 26.31
CA SER A 1120 -15.12 -48.55 27.11
C SER A 1120 -14.99 -48.29 28.64
N ALA A 1121 -15.99 -48.74 29.41
CA ALA A 1121 -15.99 -49.08 30.87
C ALA A 1121 -15.47 -48.04 31.91
N ASP A 1122 -15.94 -47.99 33.17
CA ASP A 1122 -16.69 -49.01 33.94
C ASP A 1122 -17.64 -48.42 35.04
N SER A 1123 -18.52 -49.29 35.54
CA SER A 1123 -19.16 -49.39 36.88
C SER A 1123 -19.71 -48.17 37.69
N SER A 1124 -21.02 -48.28 37.98
CA SER A 1124 -21.68 -48.12 39.30
C SER A 1124 -22.04 -46.75 39.94
N ALA A 1125 -23.26 -46.27 39.60
CA ALA A 1125 -24.46 -46.25 40.46
C ALA A 1125 -24.62 -45.40 41.77
N THR A 1126 -25.90 -45.03 41.99
CA THR A 1126 -26.64 -44.86 43.29
C THR A 1126 -26.67 -43.50 44.06
N THR A 1127 -27.75 -42.74 43.77
CA THR A 1127 -28.80 -42.24 44.71
C THR A 1127 -28.69 -40.96 45.59
N THR A 1128 -29.83 -40.24 45.60
CA THR A 1128 -30.53 -39.54 46.71
C THR A 1128 -30.14 -38.13 47.21
N SER A 1129 -30.89 -37.13 46.69
CA SER A 1129 -31.79 -36.20 47.43
C SER A 1129 -31.28 -35.25 48.53
N GLY A 1130 -31.72 -33.97 48.51
CA GLY A 1130 -31.61 -33.07 49.68
C GLY A 1130 -32.10 -31.62 49.50
N SER A 1131 -33.41 -31.40 49.66
CA SER A 1131 -34.05 -30.11 50.02
C SER A 1131 -33.44 -29.43 51.26
N SER A 1132 -33.54 -28.11 51.55
CA SER A 1132 -34.08 -26.91 50.86
C SER A 1132 -33.94 -25.68 51.81
N THR A 1133 -34.43 -24.47 51.41
CA THR A 1133 -34.90 -23.35 52.30
C THR A 1133 -33.83 -22.67 53.22
N THR A 1134 -33.87 -21.43 53.75
CA THR A 1134 -34.69 -20.18 53.72
C THR A 1134 -33.94 -19.09 54.54
N SER A 1135 -34.12 -17.76 54.46
CA SER A 1135 -34.68 -16.80 53.48
C SER A 1135 -34.65 -15.34 54.03
N ALA A 1136 -34.89 -14.33 53.17
CA ALA A 1136 -35.51 -13.02 53.48
C ALA A 1136 -34.71 -11.86 54.18
N ASN A 1137 -34.43 -10.83 53.37
CA ASN A 1137 -34.88 -9.42 53.49
C ASN A 1137 -34.34 -8.35 54.49
N SER A 1138 -34.22 -7.15 53.91
CA SER A 1138 -34.64 -5.80 54.40
C SER A 1138 -33.75 -4.92 55.31
N ALA A 1139 -32.90 -4.11 54.64
CA ALA A 1139 -33.08 -2.65 54.39
C ALA A 1139 -32.99 -1.55 55.49
N SER A 1140 -32.40 -0.42 55.06
CA SER A 1140 -32.55 1.00 55.51
C SER A 1140 -31.84 1.47 56.79
N GLY A 1141 -31.57 2.79 56.92
CA GLY A 1141 -31.12 3.37 58.22
C GLY A 1141 -30.22 4.62 58.31
N SER A 1142 -30.07 5.43 57.26
CA SER A 1142 -29.57 6.84 57.17
C SER A 1142 -29.23 7.71 58.43
N THR A 1143 -28.46 8.80 58.20
CA THR A 1143 -28.32 10.10 58.96
C THR A 1143 -27.28 10.22 60.09
N SER A 1144 -26.63 11.39 60.37
CA SER A 1144 -26.43 12.66 59.60
C SER A 1144 -25.44 13.64 60.30
N SER A 1145 -25.09 14.76 59.62
CA SER A 1145 -24.87 16.13 60.16
C SER A 1145 -23.60 16.45 60.99
N SER A 1146 -23.05 17.69 61.05
CA SER A 1146 -23.18 18.94 60.23
C SER A 1146 -22.21 20.07 60.70
N THR A 1147 -22.21 21.23 60.01
CA THR A 1147 -21.76 22.60 60.42
C THR A 1147 -20.25 22.95 60.53
N SER A 1148 -19.83 24.23 60.57
CA SER A 1148 -19.89 25.31 59.52
C SER A 1148 -19.44 26.71 60.03
N ALA A 1149 -18.46 27.36 59.39
CA ALA A 1149 -18.16 28.83 59.35
C ALA A 1149 -16.90 29.04 58.46
N ALA A 1150 -16.77 29.95 57.47
CA ALA A 1150 -16.91 31.42 57.45
C ALA A 1150 -15.78 32.15 58.21
N SER A 1151 -15.08 33.17 57.69
CA SER A 1151 -14.96 33.79 56.35
C SER A 1151 -13.60 34.56 56.33
N ALA A 1152 -13.12 35.35 55.35
CA ALA A 1152 -13.50 35.88 54.02
C ALA A 1152 -12.16 36.37 53.34
N SER A 1153 -12.01 36.90 52.12
CA SER A 1153 -12.76 37.09 50.85
C SER A 1153 -11.69 37.48 49.76
N SER A 1154 -11.87 38.03 48.55
CA SER A 1154 -12.98 38.46 47.66
C SER A 1154 -12.42 38.80 46.27
N SER A 1155 -13.17 38.53 45.18
CA SER A 1155 -13.09 39.15 43.81
C SER A 1155 -11.77 39.07 43.00
N SER A 1156 -11.74 38.81 41.69
CA SER A 1156 -12.74 38.48 40.63
C SER A 1156 -11.99 38.38 39.27
N ASN A 1157 -12.42 37.82 38.12
CA ASN A 1157 -13.52 36.97 37.62
C ASN A 1157 -13.15 36.61 36.13
N ALA A 1158 -13.73 35.65 35.39
CA ALA A 1158 -14.50 34.44 35.66
C ALA A 1158 -14.70 33.63 34.33
N ALA A 1159 -14.85 32.30 34.40
CA ALA A 1159 -15.53 31.39 33.44
C ALA A 1159 -15.04 31.33 31.94
N SER A 1160 -15.26 30.28 31.12
CA SER A 1160 -16.03 29.02 31.26
C SER A 1160 -15.48 27.86 30.38
N SER A 1161 -15.20 26.70 31.00
CA SER A 1161 -15.49 25.29 30.60
C SER A 1161 -15.69 24.80 29.14
N LEU A 1162 -15.08 23.63 28.85
CA LEU A 1162 -15.44 22.58 27.83
C LEU A 1162 -15.23 22.97 26.34
N PRO A 1163 -14.83 22.04 25.43
CA PRO A 1163 -15.43 20.72 25.08
C PRO A 1163 -14.58 19.51 25.56
N ALA A 1164 -15.00 18.23 25.58
CA ALA A 1164 -15.84 17.36 24.71
C ALA A 1164 -15.05 16.64 23.58
N ASN A 1165 -15.15 15.31 23.53
CA ASN A 1165 -14.48 14.43 22.55
C ASN A 1165 -15.15 14.51 21.17
N PHE A 1166 -14.35 14.70 20.11
CA PHE A 1166 -14.61 14.17 18.77
C PHE A 1166 -13.27 14.00 18.03
N GLY A 1167 -13.15 12.97 17.21
CA GLY A 1167 -11.94 12.69 16.43
C GLY A 1167 -11.85 13.55 15.16
N THR A 1168 -10.63 13.85 14.72
CA THR A 1168 -10.36 14.55 13.45
C THR A 1168 -9.30 13.79 12.65
N ALA A 1169 -9.69 13.23 11.51
CA ALA A 1169 -8.76 12.74 10.50
C ALA A 1169 -8.19 13.91 9.67
N GLY A 1170 -7.03 13.69 9.05
CA GLY A 1170 -6.55 14.45 7.89
C GLY A 1170 -6.08 15.89 8.13
N PHE A 1171 -4.77 16.08 8.36
CA PHE A 1171 -4.06 17.27 7.88
C PHE A 1171 -2.54 17.04 7.81
N LEU A 1172 -2.00 16.85 6.61
CA LEU A 1172 -0.58 17.08 6.31
C LEU A 1172 -0.41 17.26 4.80
N GLY A 1173 -0.15 18.49 4.36
CA GLY A 1173 0.02 18.83 2.95
C GLY A 1173 0.81 20.12 2.77
N LEU A 1174 1.94 20.02 2.05
CA LEU A 1174 2.84 21.08 1.59
C LEU A 1174 3.32 22.15 2.59
N ILE A 1175 4.63 22.10 2.89
CA ILE A 1175 5.46 23.33 2.92
C ILE A 1175 6.65 23.15 1.97
N GLY A 1176 6.67 23.97 0.93
CA GLY A 1176 7.68 24.06 -0.13
C GLY A 1176 7.05 24.88 -1.28
N VAL A 1177 7.72 25.84 -1.92
CA VAL A 1177 9.15 26.16 -2.00
C VAL A 1177 9.38 27.67 -1.88
N VAL A 1178 10.51 28.10 -1.31
CA VAL A 1178 11.06 29.45 -1.54
C VAL A 1178 12.58 29.38 -1.81
N LEU A 1179 12.91 29.42 -3.10
CA LEU A 1179 14.14 29.92 -3.76
C LEU A 1179 15.52 29.28 -3.49
N MET A 1180 16.19 29.05 -4.65
CA MET A 1180 17.63 28.80 -4.91
C MET A 1180 18.20 27.45 -4.49
#